data_AF-A0A925ZH94-F1
#
_entry.id   AF-A0A925ZH94-F1
#
_cell.length_a   1.000
_cell.length_b   1.000
_cell.length_c   1.000
_cell.angle_alpha   90.00
_cell.angle_beta   90.00
_cell.angle_gamma   90.00
#
_symmetry.space_group_name_H-M   'P 1'
#
loop_
_entity.id
_entity.type
_entity.pdbx_description
1 polymer ?
#
loop_
_entity_poly.entity_id
_entity_poly.type
_entity_poly.pdbx_seq_one_letter_code
_entity_poly.pdbx_strand_id
1 'polypeptide(L)'
;MPADKHELASIIEQASAAFAETLSLAAKAAATEADIRSAADRELLKVEQVAGITLEARHEFTVASGRVDSVYDRVIVEYKNPSSASDRIGPTLQDGGSAKLLAQIKSRFADLKNEHSQPIDSLFGVGLDGKRILFVRFRDGMWIEEAPVLITAASVTRLLWALYNLGAGGRPFSATYLARDFGGSSASAGKMVRALYGALKDSQDPKAQTLYAEWQSLFGIVCGYEALSSNDEVNRLAALYGLNKKGIDFGLLLFCAHTYYALVMKLLSAEIVGVYHGLPSVTQKVLRTASTASLKRELTELEAGGIFQHIGIRNFLEGDLFAWYLSAWTPDLEAALRSLVREFDQYNLGSISDSPAESQDLLKDLYMALLPREVRHSLGEYYTPDWVADLTLDQLGFVGDFKTRVLDPACGSGTFLIRTIARIRQRFAESPESCPGAEKGLLTAILRNVVGFDINPLAVLASRTNFLIAVRDLLKFSGDVELPIFLADSVSTPTEYQDLFTSTSPVARVPCAATKPPFLLVPREVGASVATVNLFTQSIEHALKVGLTSQEFLDDLIQGGVMVSDPKLYIELFDTMARLRDEGRDSIWARIIKNSFAPLFVGQFDLVVGNPPWVNWESLAPEYRKVSAEAWSHYRLVGPLPGKRRQQSKAAKTDVCILMTYVAADKYLVEGGRIGFVLPRTIFQSETGGWHFRQFELPSGRPLGVQVVQDIDPLKPFRGQATNTSCVAIFKRGAKTAYPVPWHQWRPVKARQRSAISLTEIEQSSTIRKLLAEPISKVQPQSPWIIGTKITLALLRQ
;
A
#
# COMPACT_ATOMS: atom_id res chain seq x y z
N MET A 1 -34.72 -9.79 18.42
CA MET A 1 -34.03 -8.92 17.45
C MET A 1 -32.77 -9.64 17.02
N PRO A 2 -32.39 -9.65 15.74
CA PRO A 2 -31.09 -10.18 15.35
C PRO A 2 -29.99 -9.42 16.10
N ALA A 3 -28.93 -10.12 16.52
CA ALA A 3 -27.78 -9.50 17.17
C ALA A 3 -27.22 -8.36 16.32
N ASP A 4 -26.77 -7.27 16.97
CA ASP A 4 -25.96 -6.26 16.29
C ASP A 4 -24.68 -6.94 15.74
N LYS A 5 -24.12 -6.48 14.61
CA LYS A 5 -22.90 -7.03 14.00
C LYS A 5 -21.73 -7.16 15.02
N HIS A 6 -21.72 -6.29 16.04
CA HIS A 6 -20.77 -6.31 17.16
C HIS A 6 -20.96 -7.49 18.12
N GLU A 7 -22.20 -7.84 18.45
CA GLU A 7 -22.52 -8.96 19.35
C GLU A 7 -22.19 -10.29 18.65
N LEU A 8 -22.41 -10.36 17.33
CA LEU A 8 -22.04 -11.49 16.48
C LEU A 8 -20.52 -11.78 16.47
N ALA A 9 -19.66 -10.76 16.41
CA ALA A 9 -18.21 -10.95 16.39
C ALA A 9 -17.69 -11.64 17.67
N SER A 10 -18.18 -11.18 18.84
CA SER A 10 -17.83 -11.77 20.13
C SER A 10 -18.33 -13.21 20.26
N ILE A 11 -19.53 -13.48 19.77
CA ILE A 11 -20.13 -14.82 19.75
C ILE A 11 -19.31 -15.76 18.86
N ILE A 12 -18.91 -15.30 17.68
CA ILE A 12 -18.07 -16.09 16.75
C ILE A 12 -16.71 -16.40 17.40
N GLU A 13 -16.01 -15.43 17.99
CA GLU A 13 -14.71 -15.68 18.63
C GLU A 13 -14.82 -16.69 19.78
N GLN A 14 -15.82 -16.54 20.66
CA GLN A 14 -16.04 -17.46 21.78
C GLN A 14 -16.40 -18.86 21.31
N ALA A 15 -17.26 -18.98 20.28
CA ALA A 15 -17.67 -20.27 19.75
C ALA A 15 -16.56 -20.98 18.99
N SER A 16 -15.64 -20.25 18.36
CA SER A 16 -14.63 -20.82 17.46
C SER A 16 -13.72 -21.85 18.12
N ALA A 17 -13.33 -21.63 19.39
CA ALA A 17 -12.49 -22.58 20.12
C ALA A 17 -13.21 -23.90 20.41
N ALA A 18 -14.44 -23.82 20.93
CA ALA A 18 -15.27 -24.99 21.21
C ALA A 18 -15.64 -25.76 19.93
N PHE A 19 -15.90 -25.03 18.83
CA PHE A 19 -16.17 -25.61 17.53
C PHE A 19 -14.94 -26.36 16.99
N ALA A 20 -13.76 -25.74 17.02
CA ALA A 20 -12.51 -26.37 16.60
C ALA A 20 -12.19 -27.64 17.40
N GLU A 21 -12.38 -27.60 18.72
CA GLU A 21 -12.22 -28.76 19.60
C GLU A 21 -13.20 -29.89 19.23
N THR A 22 -14.47 -29.55 19.04
CA THR A 22 -15.52 -30.51 18.68
C THR A 22 -15.24 -31.21 17.35
N LEU A 23 -14.82 -30.45 16.32
CA LEU A 23 -14.41 -31.03 15.04
C LEU A 23 -13.19 -31.93 15.17
N SER A 24 -12.20 -31.51 15.96
CA SER A 24 -10.98 -32.29 16.19
C SER A 24 -11.27 -33.61 16.93
N LEU A 25 -12.20 -33.60 17.89
CA LEU A 25 -12.66 -34.79 18.59
C LEU A 25 -13.46 -35.70 17.66
N ALA A 26 -14.38 -35.14 16.87
CA ALA A 26 -15.14 -35.88 15.87
C ALA A 26 -14.20 -36.58 14.88
N ALA A 27 -13.16 -35.91 14.41
CA ALA A 27 -12.19 -36.47 13.46
C ALA A 27 -11.36 -37.65 14.01
N LYS A 28 -11.21 -37.77 15.33
CA LYS A 28 -10.54 -38.91 15.97
C LYS A 28 -11.42 -40.16 16.00
N ALA A 29 -12.75 -39.98 16.03
CA ALA A 29 -13.73 -41.05 16.14
C ALA A 29 -14.50 -41.32 14.82
N ALA A 30 -14.37 -40.44 13.83
CA ALA A 30 -15.15 -40.49 12.60
C ALA A 30 -14.84 -41.73 11.75
N ALA A 31 -15.90 -42.45 11.39
CA ALA A 31 -15.86 -43.53 10.41
C ALA A 31 -16.30 -43.04 9.02
N THR A 32 -17.09 -41.96 8.97
CA THR A 32 -17.70 -41.41 7.76
C THR A 32 -17.62 -39.87 7.72
N GLU A 33 -17.87 -39.27 6.55
CA GLU A 33 -17.98 -37.81 6.42
C GLU A 33 -19.22 -37.25 7.16
N ALA A 34 -20.28 -38.06 7.30
CA ALA A 34 -21.49 -37.68 8.01
C ALA A 34 -21.25 -37.42 9.50
N ASP A 35 -20.25 -38.07 10.11
CA ASP A 35 -19.85 -37.84 11.50
C ASP A 35 -19.29 -36.41 11.68
N ILE A 36 -18.48 -35.96 10.72
CA ILE A 36 -17.91 -34.60 10.71
C ILE A 36 -19.01 -33.57 10.44
N ARG A 37 -19.89 -33.83 9.45
CA ARG A 37 -21.04 -32.96 9.16
C ARG A 37 -21.93 -32.78 10.39
N SER A 38 -22.30 -33.88 11.04
CA SER A 38 -23.16 -33.85 12.24
C SER A 38 -22.51 -33.12 13.41
N ALA A 39 -21.18 -33.21 13.56
CA ALA A 39 -20.45 -32.43 14.56
C ALA A 39 -20.47 -30.93 14.23
N ALA A 40 -20.25 -30.57 12.96
CA ALA A 40 -20.30 -29.18 12.50
C ALA A 40 -21.70 -28.57 12.65
N ASP A 41 -22.75 -29.27 12.22
CA ASP A 41 -24.14 -28.80 12.28
C ASP A 41 -24.58 -28.55 13.73
N ARG A 42 -24.16 -29.42 14.66
CA ARG A 42 -24.46 -29.25 16.09
C ARG A 42 -23.83 -27.99 16.67
N GLU A 43 -22.58 -27.70 16.30
CA GLU A 43 -21.93 -26.48 16.76
C GLU A 43 -22.52 -25.24 16.08
N LEU A 44 -22.81 -25.30 14.77
CA LEU A 44 -23.48 -24.21 14.06
C LEU A 44 -24.83 -23.85 14.71
N LEU A 45 -25.65 -24.85 15.08
CA LEU A 45 -26.93 -24.62 15.75
C LEU A 45 -26.75 -23.87 17.08
N LYS A 46 -25.71 -24.17 17.85
CA LYS A 46 -25.41 -23.44 19.09
C LYS A 46 -25.05 -21.99 18.79
N VAL A 47 -24.23 -21.75 17.76
CA VAL A 47 -23.83 -20.40 17.36
C VAL A 47 -25.05 -19.61 16.87
N GLU A 48 -25.95 -20.22 16.09
CA GLU A 48 -27.21 -19.61 15.65
C GLU A 48 -28.12 -19.20 16.81
N GLN A 49 -28.27 -20.08 17.80
CA GLN A 49 -29.09 -19.82 18.99
C GLN A 49 -28.54 -18.66 19.81
N VAL A 50 -27.22 -18.60 19.98
CA VAL A 50 -26.57 -17.53 20.75
C VAL A 50 -26.57 -16.22 19.95
N ALA A 51 -26.33 -16.26 18.64
CA ALA A 51 -26.33 -15.10 17.75
C ALA A 51 -27.73 -14.55 17.43
N GLY A 52 -28.80 -15.33 17.64
CA GLY A 52 -30.14 -14.96 17.19
C GLY A 52 -30.22 -14.77 15.67
N ILE A 53 -29.39 -15.50 14.91
CA ILE A 53 -29.34 -15.50 13.44
C ILE A 53 -29.63 -16.91 12.96
N THR A 54 -30.47 -17.03 11.93
CA THR A 54 -30.75 -18.29 11.24
C THR A 54 -29.93 -18.35 9.96
N LEU A 55 -29.09 -19.36 9.80
CA LEU A 55 -28.42 -19.68 8.55
C LEU A 55 -29.35 -20.57 7.72
N GLU A 56 -29.80 -20.10 6.56
CA GLU A 56 -30.59 -20.93 5.65
C GLU A 56 -29.69 -21.94 4.93
N ALA A 57 -29.56 -23.12 5.55
CA ALA A 57 -28.79 -24.23 5.00
C ALA A 57 -29.63 -25.07 4.01
N ARG A 58 -29.08 -25.34 2.83
CA ARG A 58 -29.59 -26.36 1.90
C ARG A 58 -28.64 -27.55 1.91
N HIS A 59 -29.02 -28.57 2.65
CA HIS A 59 -28.25 -29.82 2.73
C HIS A 59 -28.57 -30.73 1.54
N GLU A 60 -27.59 -31.53 1.14
CA GLU A 60 -27.72 -32.50 0.05
C GLU A 60 -28.25 -31.86 -1.25
N PHE A 61 -27.76 -30.64 -1.52
CA PHE A 61 -28.20 -29.80 -2.61
C PHE A 61 -27.74 -30.36 -3.95
N THR A 62 -28.69 -30.69 -4.83
CA THR A 62 -28.41 -31.36 -6.10
C THR A 62 -28.09 -30.33 -7.19
N VAL A 63 -26.98 -30.57 -7.89
CA VAL A 63 -26.45 -29.78 -9.00
C VAL A 63 -25.99 -30.71 -10.14
N ALA A 64 -25.71 -30.19 -11.34
CA ALA A 64 -25.29 -31.01 -12.49
C ALA A 64 -24.13 -31.98 -12.17
N SER A 65 -23.11 -31.56 -11.42
CA SER A 65 -21.97 -32.41 -11.10
C SER A 65 -22.19 -33.35 -9.91
N GLY A 66 -23.41 -33.45 -9.36
CA GLY A 66 -23.77 -34.33 -8.25
C GLY A 66 -24.41 -33.60 -7.07
N ARG A 67 -24.04 -33.98 -5.84
CA ARG A 67 -24.66 -33.46 -4.63
C ARG A 67 -23.65 -32.68 -3.78
N VAL A 68 -23.98 -31.43 -3.45
CA VAL A 68 -23.25 -30.62 -2.48
C VAL A 68 -23.73 -30.97 -1.08
N ASP A 69 -22.80 -31.13 -0.12
CA ASP A 69 -23.18 -31.52 1.24
C ASP A 69 -24.02 -30.44 1.92
N SER A 70 -23.54 -29.19 1.92
CA SER A 70 -24.28 -28.04 2.44
C SER A 70 -24.00 -26.78 1.62
N VAL A 71 -25.06 -26.03 1.32
CA VAL A 71 -24.97 -24.68 0.73
C VAL A 71 -25.65 -23.68 1.67
N TYR A 72 -24.92 -22.67 2.10
CA TYR A 72 -25.39 -21.55 2.92
C TYR A 72 -25.33 -20.26 2.10
N ASP A 73 -26.41 -19.96 1.37
CA ASP A 73 -26.49 -18.96 0.29
C ASP A 73 -25.30 -19.04 -0.70
N ARG A 74 -24.21 -18.33 -0.42
CA ARG A 74 -23.00 -18.26 -1.26
C ARG A 74 -21.84 -19.12 -0.76
N VAL A 75 -21.98 -19.79 0.37
CA VAL A 75 -20.95 -20.67 0.92
C VAL A 75 -21.27 -22.13 0.60
N ILE A 76 -20.34 -22.78 -0.10
CA ILE A 76 -20.37 -24.22 -0.35
C ILE A 76 -19.49 -24.90 0.69
N VAL A 77 -20.04 -25.88 1.39
CA VAL A 77 -19.30 -26.70 2.35
C VAL A 77 -19.34 -28.16 1.91
N GLU A 78 -18.16 -28.77 1.81
CA GLU A 78 -17.94 -30.17 1.46
C GLU A 78 -17.19 -30.85 2.61
N TYR A 79 -17.79 -31.89 3.19
CA TYR A 79 -17.21 -32.66 4.28
C TYR A 79 -16.47 -33.86 3.71
N LYS A 80 -15.37 -34.27 4.35
CA LYS A 80 -14.60 -35.44 3.94
C LYS A 80 -14.28 -36.35 5.12
N ASN A 81 -14.05 -37.62 4.81
CA ASN A 81 -13.77 -38.64 5.80
C ASN A 81 -12.27 -38.63 6.18
N PRO A 82 -11.90 -38.27 7.42
CA PRO A 82 -10.49 -38.19 7.84
C PRO A 82 -9.82 -39.56 7.98
N SER A 83 -10.58 -40.65 7.99
CA SER A 83 -10.12 -42.04 8.07
C SER A 83 -9.92 -42.68 6.68
N SER A 84 -10.45 -42.07 5.62
CA SER A 84 -10.28 -42.50 4.23
C SER A 84 -9.00 -41.94 3.64
N ALA A 85 -8.07 -42.81 3.22
CA ALA A 85 -6.82 -42.35 2.61
C ALA A 85 -7.01 -41.57 1.30
N SER A 86 -8.11 -41.83 0.57
CA SER A 86 -8.45 -41.17 -0.69
C SER A 86 -9.19 -39.84 -0.52
N ASP A 87 -9.86 -39.62 0.62
CA ASP A 87 -10.68 -38.43 0.84
C ASP A 87 -10.12 -37.49 1.91
N ARG A 88 -9.25 -37.97 2.81
CA ARG A 88 -8.61 -37.13 3.83
C ARG A 88 -7.89 -35.94 3.20
N ILE A 89 -7.98 -34.81 3.86
CA ILE A 89 -7.34 -33.58 3.40
C ILE A 89 -5.87 -33.63 3.84
N GLY A 90 -4.96 -33.59 2.86
CA GLY A 90 -3.51 -33.58 3.08
C GLY A 90 -2.97 -32.18 3.39
N PRO A 91 -1.70 -32.05 3.79
CA PRO A 91 -1.07 -30.75 4.06
C PRO A 91 -0.92 -29.82 2.85
N THR A 92 -0.98 -30.35 1.63
CA THR A 92 -0.77 -29.60 0.38
C THR A 92 -1.94 -29.78 -0.57
N LEU A 93 -2.06 -28.88 -1.54
CA LEU A 93 -3.06 -28.98 -2.62
C LEU A 93 -2.81 -30.15 -3.57
N GLN A 94 -1.59 -30.70 -3.58
CA GLN A 94 -1.16 -31.77 -4.48
C GLN A 94 -1.48 -33.17 -3.92
N ASP A 95 -1.80 -33.26 -2.62
CA ASP A 95 -2.21 -34.51 -1.99
C ASP A 95 -3.53 -35.01 -2.61
N GLY A 96 -3.65 -36.33 -2.82
CA GLY A 96 -4.75 -36.92 -3.59
C GLY A 96 -6.15 -36.51 -3.13
N GLY A 97 -6.41 -36.51 -1.82
CA GLY A 97 -7.70 -36.07 -1.26
C GLY A 97 -7.93 -34.56 -1.39
N SER A 98 -6.90 -33.74 -1.14
CA SER A 98 -6.96 -32.28 -1.30
C SER A 98 -7.23 -31.87 -2.76
N ALA A 99 -6.52 -32.48 -3.71
CA ALA A 99 -6.66 -32.20 -5.14
C ALA A 99 -8.06 -32.60 -5.65
N LYS A 100 -8.58 -33.74 -5.19
CA LYS A 100 -9.92 -34.22 -5.51
C LYS A 100 -11.00 -33.27 -4.97
N LEU A 101 -10.87 -32.85 -3.71
CA LEU A 101 -11.78 -31.90 -3.07
C LEU A 101 -11.78 -30.53 -3.76
N LEU A 102 -10.59 -30.02 -4.11
CA LEU A 102 -10.44 -28.78 -4.84
C LEU A 102 -11.15 -28.83 -6.20
N ALA A 103 -10.96 -29.90 -6.97
CA ALA A 103 -11.65 -30.10 -8.24
C ALA A 103 -13.17 -30.18 -8.06
N GLN A 104 -13.64 -30.86 -7.01
CA GLN A 104 -15.05 -30.97 -6.65
C GLN A 104 -15.67 -29.60 -6.38
N ILE A 105 -15.08 -28.79 -5.49
CA ILE A 105 -15.56 -27.45 -5.15
C ILE A 105 -15.61 -26.55 -6.39
N LYS A 106 -14.59 -26.58 -7.24
CA LYS A 106 -14.57 -25.81 -8.50
C LYS A 106 -15.73 -26.18 -9.43
N SER A 107 -16.07 -27.47 -9.51
CA SER A 107 -17.24 -27.93 -10.26
C SER A 107 -18.54 -27.38 -9.65
N ARG A 108 -18.68 -27.38 -8.32
CA ARG A 108 -19.87 -26.82 -7.64
C ARG A 108 -20.08 -25.33 -7.93
N PHE A 109 -19.00 -24.57 -7.99
CA PHE A 109 -19.03 -23.14 -8.36
C PHE A 109 -19.57 -22.93 -9.78
N ALA A 110 -19.16 -23.77 -10.74
CA ALA A 110 -19.65 -23.70 -12.11
C ALA A 110 -21.14 -24.03 -12.18
N ASP A 111 -21.59 -25.03 -11.44
CA ASP A 111 -22.99 -25.42 -11.41
C ASP A 111 -23.88 -24.33 -10.78
N LEU A 112 -23.51 -23.80 -9.61
CA LEU A 112 -24.26 -22.71 -8.97
C LEU A 112 -24.35 -21.44 -9.83
N LYS A 113 -23.30 -21.15 -10.62
CA LYS A 113 -23.33 -20.07 -11.60
C LYS A 113 -24.35 -20.33 -12.70
N ASN A 114 -24.34 -21.52 -13.28
CA ASN A 114 -25.14 -21.85 -14.45
C ASN A 114 -26.61 -22.11 -14.12
N GLU A 115 -26.88 -22.79 -13.00
CA GLU A 115 -28.22 -23.27 -12.62
C GLU A 115 -28.95 -22.31 -11.68
N HIS A 116 -28.21 -21.54 -10.87
CA HIS A 116 -28.77 -20.71 -9.80
C HIS A 116 -28.42 -19.22 -9.92
N SER A 117 -27.81 -18.79 -11.03
CA SER A 117 -27.45 -17.39 -11.30
C SER A 117 -26.58 -16.74 -10.21
N GLN A 118 -25.88 -17.54 -9.41
CA GLN A 118 -24.95 -17.01 -8.40
C GLN A 118 -23.66 -16.58 -9.11
N PRO A 119 -23.24 -15.31 -9.03
CA PRO A 119 -21.98 -14.89 -9.60
C PRO A 119 -20.84 -15.71 -9.00
N ILE A 120 -20.02 -16.34 -9.84
CA ILE A 120 -18.90 -17.17 -9.39
C ILE A 120 -17.93 -16.38 -8.49
N ASP A 121 -17.78 -15.07 -8.77
CA ASP A 121 -17.01 -14.11 -7.96
C ASP A 121 -17.66 -13.71 -6.62
N SER A 122 -18.79 -14.32 -6.27
CA SER A 122 -19.45 -14.14 -4.97
C SER A 122 -19.40 -15.39 -4.10
N LEU A 123 -19.08 -16.55 -4.69
CA LEU A 123 -19.06 -17.84 -4.01
C LEU A 123 -17.81 -18.02 -3.15
N PHE A 124 -17.97 -18.81 -2.09
CA PHE A 124 -16.89 -19.23 -1.19
C PHE A 124 -16.99 -20.74 -0.93
N GLY A 125 -15.91 -21.46 -1.18
CA GLY A 125 -15.83 -22.91 -1.06
C GLY A 125 -15.03 -23.31 0.17
N VAL A 126 -15.57 -24.25 0.93
CA VAL A 126 -14.95 -24.82 2.13
C VAL A 126 -14.94 -26.33 2.00
N GLY A 127 -13.77 -26.93 2.19
CA GLY A 127 -13.61 -28.35 2.39
C GLY A 127 -13.13 -28.64 3.80
N LEU A 128 -13.74 -29.57 4.55
CA LEU A 128 -13.24 -29.93 5.88
C LEU A 128 -13.36 -31.42 6.20
N ASP A 129 -12.38 -31.96 6.93
CA ASP A 129 -12.37 -33.35 7.40
C ASP A 129 -12.26 -33.47 8.93
N GLY A 130 -12.35 -32.34 9.63
CA GLY A 130 -12.20 -32.27 11.08
C GLY A 130 -10.74 -32.27 11.57
N LYS A 131 -9.75 -32.46 10.70
CA LYS A 131 -8.32 -32.21 10.99
C LYS A 131 -7.81 -30.97 10.28
N ARG A 132 -8.28 -30.73 9.06
CA ARG A 132 -7.91 -29.61 8.21
C ARG A 132 -9.13 -28.95 7.55
N ILE A 133 -8.93 -27.71 7.11
CA ILE A 133 -9.87 -26.93 6.31
C ILE A 133 -9.15 -26.44 5.05
N LEU A 134 -9.80 -26.60 3.91
CA LEU A 134 -9.43 -26.07 2.61
C LEU A 134 -10.38 -24.92 2.24
N PHE A 135 -9.84 -23.78 1.84
CA PHE A 135 -10.63 -22.64 1.38
C PHE A 135 -10.39 -22.39 -0.11
N VAL A 136 -11.48 -22.14 -0.85
CA VAL A 136 -11.45 -21.91 -2.30
C VAL A 136 -12.31 -20.70 -2.64
N ARG A 137 -11.76 -19.79 -3.45
CA ARG A 137 -12.47 -18.63 -3.98
C ARG A 137 -12.27 -18.56 -5.49
N PHE A 138 -13.19 -17.87 -6.15
CA PHE A 138 -12.98 -17.37 -7.50
C PHE A 138 -13.14 -15.86 -7.45
N ARG A 139 -12.16 -15.11 -7.95
CA ARG A 139 -12.17 -13.64 -7.98
C ARG A 139 -11.42 -13.16 -9.21
N ASP A 140 -11.96 -12.13 -9.86
CA ASP A 140 -11.36 -11.43 -11.00
C ASP A 140 -10.90 -12.39 -12.13
N GLY A 141 -11.67 -13.45 -12.35
CA GLY A 141 -11.41 -14.45 -13.38
C GLY A 141 -10.41 -15.56 -13.01
N MET A 142 -9.95 -15.61 -11.75
CA MET A 142 -8.99 -16.58 -11.24
C MET A 142 -9.50 -17.39 -10.05
N TRP A 143 -8.91 -18.58 -9.89
CA TRP A 143 -9.06 -19.38 -8.68
C TRP A 143 -8.04 -18.96 -7.63
N ILE A 144 -8.50 -18.75 -6.41
CA ILE A 144 -7.67 -18.59 -5.22
C ILE A 144 -7.82 -19.86 -4.41
N GLU A 145 -6.72 -20.62 -4.35
CA GLU A 145 -6.67 -21.98 -3.83
C GLU A 145 -5.67 -22.00 -2.68
N GLU A 146 -6.18 -22.03 -1.46
CA GLU A 146 -5.32 -21.95 -0.29
C GLU A 146 -4.87 -23.33 0.17
N ALA A 147 -3.63 -23.45 0.60
CA ALA A 147 -3.14 -24.70 1.16
C ALA A 147 -3.98 -25.11 2.38
N PRO A 148 -4.30 -26.42 2.56
CA PRO A 148 -5.10 -26.87 3.69
C PRO A 148 -4.47 -26.54 5.05
N VAL A 149 -5.20 -25.78 5.86
CA VAL A 149 -4.77 -25.38 7.21
C VAL A 149 -5.31 -26.33 8.27
N LEU A 150 -4.63 -26.44 9.41
CA LEU A 150 -5.13 -27.23 10.55
C LEU A 150 -6.39 -26.61 11.14
N ILE A 151 -7.27 -27.45 11.69
CA ILE A 151 -8.39 -26.97 12.52
C ILE A 151 -7.84 -26.38 13.81
N THR A 152 -8.07 -25.08 13.95
CA THR A 152 -7.75 -24.23 15.10
C THR A 152 -8.91 -23.28 15.33
N ALA A 153 -8.93 -22.59 16.48
CA ALA A 153 -9.90 -21.51 16.72
C ALA A 153 -9.87 -20.49 15.56
N ALA A 154 -8.68 -20.07 15.12
CA ALA A 154 -8.53 -19.09 14.04
C ALA A 154 -9.10 -19.56 12.69
N SER A 155 -8.83 -20.81 12.29
CA SER A 155 -9.37 -21.35 11.03
C SER A 155 -10.89 -21.52 11.08
N VAL A 156 -11.45 -21.83 12.25
CA VAL A 156 -12.90 -21.96 12.45
C VAL A 156 -13.59 -20.59 12.54
N THR A 157 -12.96 -19.59 13.15
CA THR A 157 -13.43 -18.20 13.11
C THR A 157 -13.65 -17.74 11.67
N ARG A 158 -12.73 -18.09 10.77
CA ARG A 158 -12.85 -17.80 9.35
C ARG A 158 -14.02 -18.51 8.67
N LEU A 159 -14.24 -19.80 8.98
CA LEU A 159 -15.40 -20.55 8.49
C LEU A 159 -16.72 -19.91 8.94
N LEU A 160 -16.85 -19.62 10.24
CA LEU A 160 -18.05 -19.01 10.80
C LEU A 160 -18.29 -17.64 10.18
N TRP A 161 -17.26 -16.80 10.08
CA TRP A 161 -17.40 -15.51 9.40
C TRP A 161 -17.83 -15.66 7.95
N ALA A 162 -17.32 -16.64 7.21
CA ALA A 162 -17.78 -16.89 5.85
C ALA A 162 -19.27 -17.24 5.82
N LEU A 163 -19.72 -18.15 6.69
CA LEU A 163 -21.12 -18.58 6.78
C LEU A 163 -22.06 -17.43 7.17
N TYR A 164 -21.73 -16.67 8.22
CA TYR A 164 -22.58 -15.57 8.70
C TYR A 164 -22.56 -14.35 7.80
N ASN A 165 -21.40 -14.03 7.20
CA ASN A 165 -21.33 -12.87 6.32
C ASN A 165 -21.90 -13.19 4.95
N LEU A 166 -21.44 -14.25 4.29
CA LEU A 166 -21.88 -14.57 2.92
C LEU A 166 -23.23 -15.28 2.87
N GLY A 167 -23.70 -15.83 4.00
CA GLY A 167 -25.04 -16.38 4.17
C GLY A 167 -26.15 -15.35 4.37
N ALA A 168 -25.82 -14.11 4.75
CA ALA A 168 -26.78 -13.07 5.14
C ALA A 168 -27.09 -12.02 4.04
N GLY A 169 -26.55 -12.17 2.83
CA GLY A 169 -26.71 -11.21 1.73
C GLY A 169 -25.76 -9.99 1.76
N GLY A 170 -25.73 -9.21 0.68
CA GLY A 170 -24.87 -8.03 0.49
C GLY A 170 -23.89 -8.13 -0.70
N ARG A 171 -23.35 -6.99 -1.15
CA ARG A 171 -22.35 -6.94 -2.25
C ARG A 171 -20.95 -7.32 -1.76
N PRO A 172 -20.17 -8.11 -2.51
CA PRO A 172 -18.82 -8.47 -2.10
C PRO A 172 -17.86 -7.27 -2.21
N PHE A 173 -16.94 -7.13 -1.26
CA PHE A 173 -15.76 -6.27 -1.35
C PHE A 173 -14.75 -6.92 -2.29
N SER A 174 -14.82 -6.52 -3.55
CA SER A 174 -13.85 -6.88 -4.59
C SER A 174 -13.52 -5.64 -5.41
N ALA A 175 -12.35 -5.65 -6.04
CA ALA A 175 -11.89 -4.59 -6.94
C ALA A 175 -12.98 -4.22 -7.96
N THR A 176 -13.56 -5.22 -8.62
CA THR A 176 -14.59 -5.04 -9.65
C THR A 176 -15.85 -4.33 -9.12
N TYR A 177 -16.39 -4.73 -7.98
CA TYR A 177 -17.61 -4.10 -7.42
C TYR A 177 -17.33 -2.69 -6.92
N LEU A 178 -16.20 -2.48 -6.23
CA LEU A 178 -15.83 -1.16 -5.73
C LEU A 178 -15.54 -0.18 -6.87
N ALA A 179 -14.83 -0.61 -7.92
CA ALA A 179 -14.61 0.19 -9.12
C ALA A 179 -15.93 0.56 -9.81
N ARG A 180 -16.93 -0.35 -9.80
CA ARG A 180 -18.26 -0.07 -10.36
C ARG A 180 -19.05 0.96 -9.55
N ASP A 181 -19.10 0.81 -8.23
CA ASP A 181 -20.01 1.58 -7.37
C ASP A 181 -19.38 2.85 -6.77
N PHE A 182 -18.05 2.89 -6.69
CA PHE A 182 -17.26 4.01 -6.18
C PHE A 182 -16.23 4.54 -7.17
N GLY A 183 -16.06 3.94 -8.35
CA GLY A 183 -15.22 4.50 -9.41
C GLY A 183 -15.82 5.77 -10.02
N GLY A 184 -15.03 6.49 -10.82
CA GLY A 184 -15.38 7.84 -11.30
C GLY A 184 -16.63 7.90 -12.19
N SER A 185 -16.99 6.79 -12.84
CA SER A 185 -18.22 6.67 -13.63
C SER A 185 -19.47 6.38 -12.79
N SER A 186 -19.33 6.16 -11.48
CA SER A 186 -20.45 5.85 -10.59
C SER A 186 -21.26 7.11 -10.24
N ALA A 187 -22.55 6.91 -9.92
CA ALA A 187 -23.42 7.99 -9.46
C ALA A 187 -22.92 8.59 -8.13
N SER A 188 -22.37 7.76 -7.24
CA SER A 188 -21.81 8.16 -5.95
C SER A 188 -20.60 9.07 -6.12
N ALA A 189 -19.63 8.67 -6.94
CA ALA A 189 -18.43 9.46 -7.23
C ALA A 189 -18.79 10.78 -7.89
N GLY A 190 -19.65 10.76 -8.92
CA GLY A 190 -20.12 11.98 -9.58
C GLY A 190 -20.80 12.96 -8.61
N LYS A 191 -21.71 12.49 -7.75
CA LYS A 191 -22.36 13.35 -6.75
C LYS A 191 -21.36 13.94 -5.76
N MET A 192 -20.48 13.10 -5.22
CA MET A 192 -19.54 13.52 -4.17
C MET A 192 -18.49 14.49 -4.70
N VAL A 193 -17.85 14.19 -5.84
CA VAL A 193 -16.82 15.07 -6.42
C VAL A 193 -17.40 16.40 -6.87
N ARG A 194 -18.64 16.43 -7.40
CA ARG A 194 -19.32 17.71 -7.71
C ARG A 194 -19.61 18.54 -6.46
N ALA A 195 -20.08 17.89 -5.39
CA ALA A 195 -20.36 18.58 -4.14
C ALA A 195 -19.08 19.13 -3.48
N LEU A 196 -17.99 18.35 -3.49
CA LEU A 196 -16.67 18.79 -3.05
C LEU A 196 -16.17 19.98 -3.90
N TYR A 197 -16.22 19.86 -5.22
CA TYR A 197 -15.76 20.93 -6.10
C TYR A 197 -16.54 22.23 -5.89
N GLY A 198 -17.87 22.14 -5.77
CA GLY A 198 -18.72 23.29 -5.45
C GLY A 198 -18.42 23.89 -4.07
N ALA A 199 -18.15 23.06 -3.07
CA ALA A 199 -17.79 23.51 -1.73
C ALA A 199 -16.42 24.20 -1.68
N LEU A 200 -15.45 23.77 -2.49
CA LEU A 200 -14.09 24.30 -2.46
C LEU A 200 -13.88 25.53 -3.36
N LYS A 201 -14.45 25.53 -4.58
CA LYS A 201 -14.15 26.51 -5.62
C LYS A 201 -14.28 27.97 -5.14
N ASP A 202 -15.34 28.25 -4.40
CA ASP A 202 -15.65 29.60 -3.90
C ASP A 202 -15.45 29.72 -2.37
N SER A 203 -14.82 28.72 -1.75
CA SER A 203 -14.60 28.68 -0.30
C SER A 203 -13.67 29.81 0.16
N GLN A 204 -14.08 30.52 1.20
CA GLN A 204 -13.20 31.44 1.94
C GLN A 204 -12.72 30.82 3.26
N ASP A 205 -12.98 29.53 3.48
CA ASP A 205 -12.55 28.84 4.69
C ASP A 205 -11.02 28.73 4.74
N PRO A 206 -10.35 29.31 5.76
CA PRO A 206 -8.88 29.35 5.82
C PRO A 206 -8.24 27.97 5.84
N LYS A 207 -8.88 27.00 6.52
CA LYS A 207 -8.38 25.62 6.61
C LYS A 207 -8.45 24.93 5.26
N ALA A 208 -9.57 25.02 4.55
CA ALA A 208 -9.74 24.39 3.25
C ALA A 208 -8.76 24.94 2.21
N GLN A 209 -8.58 26.26 2.16
CA GLN A 209 -7.61 26.90 1.27
C GLN A 209 -6.18 26.51 1.61
N THR A 210 -5.85 26.41 2.90
CA THR A 210 -4.52 26.04 3.36
C THR A 210 -4.19 24.58 3.02
N LEU A 211 -5.12 23.64 3.24
CA LEU A 211 -4.91 22.23 2.91
C LEU A 211 -4.83 21.99 1.39
N TYR A 212 -5.60 22.72 0.60
CA TYR A 212 -5.46 22.70 -0.86
C TYR A 212 -4.09 23.22 -1.32
N ALA A 213 -3.63 24.35 -0.78
CA ALA A 213 -2.32 24.91 -1.11
C ALA A 213 -1.17 23.97 -0.68
N GLU A 214 -1.29 23.32 0.47
CA GLU A 214 -0.30 22.33 0.94
C GLU A 214 -0.29 21.08 0.05
N TRP A 215 -1.46 20.58 -0.33
CA TRP A 215 -1.56 19.50 -1.32
C TRP A 215 -0.92 19.91 -2.65
N GLN A 216 -1.19 21.12 -3.14
CA GLN A 216 -0.61 21.64 -4.37
C GLN A 216 0.92 21.76 -4.27
N SER A 217 1.45 22.14 -3.11
CA SER A 217 2.89 22.18 -2.85
C SER A 217 3.50 20.78 -2.94
N LEU A 218 3.01 19.82 -2.14
CA LEU A 218 3.54 18.46 -2.09
C LEU A 218 3.39 17.71 -3.41
N PHE A 219 2.22 17.84 -4.05
CA PHE A 219 1.91 17.15 -5.30
C PHE A 219 2.54 17.84 -6.52
N GLY A 220 2.57 19.18 -6.51
CA GLY A 220 3.16 20.00 -7.58
C GLY A 220 4.67 19.81 -7.71
N ILE A 221 5.36 19.55 -6.59
CA ILE A 221 6.80 19.24 -6.53
C ILE A 221 7.18 18.08 -7.47
N VAL A 222 6.37 17.03 -7.52
CA VAL A 222 6.68 15.78 -8.26
C VAL A 222 6.17 15.83 -9.70
N CYS A 223 4.95 16.31 -9.90
CA CYS A 223 4.23 16.11 -11.15
C CYS A 223 4.29 17.33 -12.10
N GLY A 224 4.73 18.50 -11.64
CA GLY A 224 4.79 19.70 -12.49
C GLY A 224 3.40 20.15 -12.96
N TYR A 225 2.50 20.37 -12.01
CA TYR A 225 1.05 20.57 -12.18
C TYR A 225 0.64 21.53 -13.33
N GLU A 226 1.37 22.63 -13.54
CA GLU A 226 1.09 23.60 -14.61
C GLU A 226 1.31 23.04 -16.03
N ALA A 227 2.21 22.06 -16.18
CA ALA A 227 2.50 21.38 -17.44
C ALA A 227 1.51 20.24 -17.77
N LEU A 228 0.72 19.78 -16.78
CA LEU A 228 -0.21 18.63 -16.89
C LEU A 228 -1.65 19.04 -17.22
N SER A 229 -1.87 20.31 -17.54
CA SER A 229 -3.20 20.92 -17.69
C SER A 229 -3.62 21.06 -19.15
N SER A 230 -3.35 20.05 -19.99
CA SER A 230 -3.85 20.11 -21.36
C SER A 230 -5.39 20.18 -21.34
N ASN A 231 -5.99 20.98 -22.22
CA ASN A 231 -7.44 21.12 -22.28
C ASN A 231 -8.15 19.75 -22.41
N ASP A 232 -7.52 18.72 -22.98
CA ASP A 232 -8.11 17.39 -23.11
C ASP A 232 -8.24 16.66 -21.76
N GLU A 233 -7.20 16.68 -20.92
CA GLU A 233 -7.21 16.02 -19.60
C GLU A 233 -8.25 16.64 -18.67
N VAL A 234 -8.29 17.98 -18.62
CA VAL A 234 -9.28 18.72 -17.84
C VAL A 234 -10.70 18.37 -18.30
N ASN A 235 -10.92 18.35 -19.62
CA ASN A 235 -12.22 18.04 -20.20
C ASN A 235 -12.67 16.60 -19.92
N ARG A 236 -11.74 15.63 -19.94
CA ARG A 236 -12.03 14.22 -19.64
C ARG A 236 -12.37 14.02 -18.17
N LEU A 237 -11.59 14.61 -17.27
CA LEU A 237 -11.84 14.51 -15.83
C LEU A 237 -13.16 15.19 -15.45
N ALA A 238 -13.41 16.39 -15.98
CA ALA A 238 -14.68 17.10 -15.76
C ALA A 238 -15.88 16.30 -16.30
N ALA A 239 -15.75 15.71 -17.48
CA ALA A 239 -16.81 14.87 -18.07
C ALA A 239 -17.08 13.62 -17.23
N LEU A 240 -16.04 12.95 -16.71
CA LEU A 240 -16.18 11.77 -15.86
C LEU A 240 -17.06 12.04 -14.64
N TYR A 241 -16.87 13.21 -14.01
CA TYR A 241 -17.65 13.61 -12.83
C TYR A 241 -18.89 14.45 -13.16
N GLY A 242 -19.24 14.64 -14.44
CA GLY A 242 -20.43 15.37 -14.86
C GLY A 242 -20.39 16.88 -14.55
N LEU A 243 -19.22 17.51 -14.58
CA LEU A 243 -19.04 18.95 -14.45
C LEU A 243 -19.08 19.65 -15.81
N ASN A 244 -19.55 20.90 -15.86
CA ASN A 244 -19.50 21.72 -17.06
C ASN A 244 -18.04 22.07 -17.39
N LYS A 245 -17.61 21.81 -18.63
CA LYS A 245 -16.23 21.98 -19.10
C LYS A 245 -15.72 23.43 -19.05
N LYS A 246 -16.59 24.44 -19.04
CA LYS A 246 -16.17 25.85 -19.06
C LYS A 246 -15.72 26.33 -17.68
N GLY A 247 -14.48 26.80 -17.57
CA GLY A 247 -13.95 27.45 -16.36
C GLY A 247 -13.69 26.48 -15.20
N ILE A 248 -13.33 25.23 -15.51
CA ILE A 248 -12.89 24.25 -14.52
C ILE A 248 -11.43 24.47 -14.19
N ASP A 249 -11.14 24.55 -12.91
CA ASP A 249 -9.79 24.45 -12.38
C ASP A 249 -9.44 22.98 -12.22
N PHE A 250 -8.44 22.52 -12.95
CA PHE A 250 -8.03 21.11 -12.95
C PHE A 250 -7.54 20.65 -11.58
N GLY A 251 -7.04 21.56 -10.73
CA GLY A 251 -6.24 21.26 -9.56
C GLY A 251 -7.16 21.10 -8.39
N LEU A 252 -8.10 22.02 -8.30
CA LEU A 252 -9.28 21.89 -7.46
C LEU A 252 -10.05 20.60 -7.80
N LEU A 253 -10.26 20.30 -9.10
CA LEU A 253 -10.98 19.07 -9.48
C LEU A 253 -10.20 17.80 -9.11
N LEU A 254 -8.91 17.76 -9.39
CA LEU A 254 -8.06 16.62 -9.04
C LEU A 254 -7.98 16.43 -7.52
N PHE A 255 -7.82 17.52 -6.76
CA PHE A 255 -7.83 17.49 -5.30
C PHE A 255 -9.18 16.99 -4.74
N CYS A 256 -10.31 17.38 -5.35
CA CYS A 256 -11.62 16.86 -4.98
C CYS A 256 -11.77 15.36 -5.28
N ALA A 257 -11.25 14.88 -6.42
CA ALA A 257 -11.22 13.45 -6.74
C ALA A 257 -10.34 12.66 -5.76
N HIS A 258 -9.18 13.20 -5.38
CA HIS A 258 -8.32 12.61 -4.35
C HIS A 258 -8.96 12.62 -2.95
N THR A 259 -9.65 13.71 -2.60
CA THR A 259 -10.42 13.81 -1.35
C THR A 259 -11.50 12.74 -1.29
N TYR A 260 -12.22 12.52 -2.39
CA TYR A 260 -13.21 11.46 -2.50
C TYR A 260 -12.57 10.07 -2.33
N TYR A 261 -11.45 9.80 -3.01
CA TYR A 261 -10.74 8.53 -2.87
C TYR A 261 -10.27 8.29 -1.43
N ALA A 262 -9.67 9.31 -0.80
CA ALA A 262 -9.24 9.26 0.59
C ALA A 262 -10.40 8.94 1.54
N LEU A 263 -11.56 9.57 1.35
CA LEU A 263 -12.75 9.27 2.15
C LEU A 263 -13.21 7.82 2.00
N VAL A 264 -13.25 7.28 0.76
CA VAL A 264 -13.62 5.87 0.52
C VAL A 264 -12.62 4.92 1.20
N MET A 265 -11.32 5.20 1.12
CA MET A 265 -10.28 4.41 1.80
C MET A 265 -10.43 4.44 3.33
N LYS A 266 -10.74 5.61 3.91
CA LYS A 266 -10.93 5.76 5.36
C LYS A 266 -12.15 5.00 5.85
N LEU A 267 -13.29 5.10 5.13
CA LEU A 267 -14.49 4.34 5.44
C LEU A 267 -14.23 2.84 5.34
N LEU A 268 -13.57 2.38 4.26
CA LEU A 268 -13.18 0.98 4.10
C LEU A 268 -12.30 0.49 5.25
N SER A 269 -11.27 1.25 5.59
CA SER A 269 -10.33 0.90 6.67
C SER A 269 -11.02 0.85 8.02
N ALA A 270 -11.90 1.82 8.31
CA ALA A 270 -12.67 1.87 9.54
C ALA A 270 -13.62 0.67 9.65
N GLU A 271 -14.31 0.32 8.56
CA GLU A 271 -15.20 -0.83 8.54
C GLU A 271 -14.45 -2.18 8.67
N ILE A 272 -13.28 -2.31 8.04
CA ILE A 272 -12.41 -3.49 8.21
C ILE A 272 -11.98 -3.64 9.67
N VAL A 273 -11.46 -2.57 10.26
CA VAL A 273 -11.07 -2.57 11.67
C VAL A 273 -12.26 -2.88 12.57
N GLY A 274 -13.42 -2.28 12.28
CA GLY A 274 -14.66 -2.53 13.00
C GLY A 274 -15.03 -4.00 13.06
N VAL A 275 -14.97 -4.70 11.92
CA VAL A 275 -15.28 -6.13 11.86
C VAL A 275 -14.26 -6.98 12.61
N TYR A 276 -12.96 -6.74 12.41
CA TYR A 276 -11.91 -7.59 12.98
C TYR A 276 -11.68 -7.40 14.48
N HIS A 277 -12.07 -6.24 15.02
CA HIS A 277 -11.93 -5.91 16.44
C HIS A 277 -13.26 -5.83 17.17
N GLY A 278 -14.36 -6.21 16.50
CA GLY A 278 -15.70 -6.16 17.07
C GLY A 278 -16.11 -4.75 17.51
N LEU A 279 -15.75 -3.71 16.76
CA LEU A 279 -16.16 -2.33 17.05
C LEU A 279 -17.41 -1.95 16.25
N PRO A 280 -18.21 -0.97 16.73
CA PRO A 280 -19.39 -0.53 16.00
C PRO A 280 -19.05 0.03 14.62
N SER A 281 -19.85 -0.32 13.62
CA SER A 281 -19.73 0.19 12.25
C SER A 281 -19.86 1.71 12.20
N VAL A 282 -18.87 2.37 11.60
CA VAL A 282 -18.84 3.83 11.42
C VAL A 282 -19.92 4.27 10.44
N THR A 283 -20.12 3.50 9.37
CA THR A 283 -21.17 3.75 8.38
C THR A 283 -22.55 3.67 9.02
N GLN A 284 -22.82 2.67 9.87
CA GLN A 284 -24.09 2.61 10.60
C GLN A 284 -24.28 3.76 11.58
N LYS A 285 -23.22 4.13 12.34
CA LYS A 285 -23.27 5.32 13.21
C LYS A 285 -23.68 6.56 12.42
N VAL A 286 -23.03 6.79 11.28
CA VAL A 286 -23.32 7.90 10.36
C VAL A 286 -24.76 7.83 9.84
N LEU A 287 -25.27 6.66 9.45
CA LEU A 287 -26.65 6.52 8.95
C LEU A 287 -27.71 6.78 10.03
N ARG A 288 -27.42 6.49 11.30
CA ARG A 288 -28.33 6.73 12.43
C ARG A 288 -28.35 8.19 12.87
N THR A 289 -27.45 9.04 12.38
CA THR A 289 -27.44 10.48 12.72
C THR A 289 -28.64 11.22 12.15
N ALA A 290 -29.40 11.89 13.03
CA ALA A 290 -30.60 12.64 12.65
C ALA A 290 -30.32 14.10 12.28
N SER A 291 -29.22 14.70 12.76
CA SER A 291 -28.89 16.12 12.55
C SER A 291 -27.54 16.33 11.87
N THR A 292 -27.37 17.45 11.17
CA THR A 292 -26.09 17.88 10.58
C THR A 292 -24.96 17.93 11.62
N ALA A 293 -25.24 18.43 12.82
CA ALA A 293 -24.24 18.51 13.90
C ALA A 293 -23.77 17.11 14.34
N SER A 294 -24.70 16.16 14.48
CA SER A 294 -24.34 14.78 14.82
C SER A 294 -23.53 14.11 13.71
N LEU A 295 -23.93 14.26 12.44
CA LEU A 295 -23.18 13.74 11.29
C LEU A 295 -21.74 14.29 11.23
N LYS A 296 -21.60 15.61 11.35
CA LYS A 296 -20.31 16.29 11.32
C LYS A 296 -19.40 15.81 12.46
N ARG A 297 -19.96 15.56 13.64
CA ARG A 297 -19.22 15.00 14.79
C ARG A 297 -18.69 13.60 14.50
N GLU A 298 -19.52 12.69 14.00
CA GLU A 298 -19.08 11.32 13.67
C GLU A 298 -17.96 11.32 12.60
N LEU A 299 -18.09 12.17 11.57
CA LEU A 299 -17.03 12.30 10.56
C LEU A 299 -15.78 12.99 11.10
N THR A 300 -15.91 13.95 12.01
CA THR A 300 -14.75 14.56 12.68
C THR A 300 -14.00 13.53 13.52
N GLU A 301 -14.72 12.62 14.20
CA GLU A 301 -14.10 11.53 14.94
C GLU A 301 -13.40 10.53 14.00
N LEU A 302 -14.00 10.20 12.85
CA LEU A 302 -13.35 9.40 11.81
C LEU A 302 -12.06 10.06 11.33
N GLU A 303 -12.10 11.33 10.94
CA GLU A 303 -10.94 12.07 10.41
C GLU A 303 -9.86 12.34 11.46
N ALA A 304 -10.21 12.35 12.75
CA ALA A 304 -9.25 12.41 13.86
C ALA A 304 -8.61 11.04 14.15
N GLY A 305 -9.03 9.98 13.46
CA GLY A 305 -8.51 8.63 13.61
C GLY A 305 -9.14 7.82 14.76
N GLY A 306 -10.31 8.22 15.26
CA GLY A 306 -10.91 7.69 16.50
C GLY A 306 -10.93 6.17 16.60
N ILE A 307 -11.51 5.48 15.60
CA ILE A 307 -11.59 4.01 15.58
C ILE A 307 -10.19 3.35 15.55
N PHE A 308 -9.24 3.94 14.85
CA PHE A 308 -7.88 3.43 14.73
C PHE A 308 -7.11 3.60 16.05
N GLN A 309 -7.27 4.75 16.71
CA GLN A 309 -6.65 4.99 18.01
C GLN A 309 -7.22 4.05 19.09
N HIS A 310 -8.49 3.67 19.00
CA HIS A 310 -9.12 2.72 19.93
C HIS A 310 -8.47 1.33 19.90
N ILE A 311 -7.99 0.90 18.72
CA ILE A 311 -7.22 -0.34 18.56
C ILE A 311 -5.70 -0.10 18.63
N GLY A 312 -5.28 1.05 19.12
CA GLY A 312 -3.88 1.40 19.36
C GLY A 312 -3.10 1.91 18.16
N ILE A 313 -3.72 2.06 16.97
CA ILE A 313 -3.04 2.65 15.81
C ILE A 313 -3.03 4.18 15.94
N ARG A 314 -1.83 4.75 16.11
CA ARG A 314 -1.68 6.19 16.39
C ARG A 314 -1.53 7.06 15.15
N ASN A 315 -1.04 6.50 14.05
CA ASN A 315 -0.61 7.30 12.89
C ASN A 315 -1.34 7.01 11.57
N PHE A 316 -2.51 6.34 11.59
CA PHE A 316 -3.23 5.99 10.36
C PHE A 316 -3.57 7.25 9.53
N LEU A 317 -4.21 8.25 10.17
CA LEU A 317 -4.59 9.54 9.57
C LEU A 317 -3.61 10.67 9.90
N GLU A 318 -2.36 10.34 10.21
CA GLU A 318 -1.35 11.34 10.54
C GLU A 318 -1.03 12.23 9.33
N GLY A 319 -1.31 13.53 9.44
CA GLY A 319 -1.03 14.52 8.39
C GLY A 319 -2.08 14.58 7.27
N ASP A 320 -3.35 14.25 7.56
CA ASP A 320 -4.38 14.15 6.53
C ASP A 320 -4.84 15.51 5.95
N LEU A 321 -4.55 15.70 4.66
CA LEU A 321 -4.95 16.88 3.88
C LEU A 321 -6.42 16.84 3.43
N PHE A 322 -7.05 15.66 3.49
CA PHE A 322 -8.33 15.40 2.83
C PHE A 322 -9.55 15.58 3.74
N ALA A 323 -9.37 16.02 4.99
CA ALA A 323 -10.45 16.32 5.93
C ALA A 323 -11.04 17.75 5.79
N TRP A 324 -10.59 18.53 4.82
CA TRP A 324 -10.99 19.94 4.63
C TRP A 324 -12.50 20.15 4.43
N TYR A 325 -13.20 19.15 3.90
CA TYR A 325 -14.64 19.22 3.63
C TYR A 325 -15.47 19.38 4.92
N LEU A 326 -14.89 19.07 6.09
CA LEU A 326 -15.51 19.30 7.39
C LEU A 326 -15.59 20.79 7.73
N SER A 327 -14.64 21.62 7.31
CA SER A 327 -14.68 23.07 7.55
C SER A 327 -15.54 23.78 6.50
N ALA A 328 -15.38 23.42 5.22
CA ALA A 328 -16.18 23.93 4.10
C ALA A 328 -17.51 23.16 3.89
N TRP A 329 -18.27 22.94 4.96
CA TRP A 329 -19.47 22.10 4.93
C TRP A 329 -20.65 22.76 4.20
N THR A 330 -21.31 22.04 3.29
CA THR A 330 -22.51 22.51 2.56
C THR A 330 -23.65 21.48 2.61
N PRO A 331 -24.92 21.90 2.40
CA PRO A 331 -26.05 20.96 2.32
C PRO A 331 -25.90 19.90 1.20
N ASP A 332 -25.35 20.29 0.05
CA ASP A 332 -25.09 19.37 -1.06
C ASP A 332 -24.04 18.32 -0.70
N LEU A 333 -23.00 18.73 0.03
CA LEU A 333 -21.97 17.84 0.54
C LEU A 333 -22.54 16.86 1.56
N GLU A 334 -23.38 17.33 2.49
CA GLU A 334 -24.08 16.44 3.43
C GLU A 334 -24.93 15.40 2.70
N ALA A 335 -25.73 15.81 1.71
CA ALA A 335 -26.55 14.91 0.94
C ALA A 335 -25.72 13.86 0.17
N ALA A 336 -24.59 14.29 -0.40
CA ALA A 336 -23.66 13.40 -1.10
C ALA A 336 -22.98 12.42 -0.14
N LEU A 337 -22.53 12.86 1.03
CA LEU A 337 -21.94 12.01 2.09
C LEU A 337 -22.92 10.95 2.57
N ARG A 338 -24.17 11.33 2.85
CA ARG A 338 -25.20 10.36 3.25
C ARG A 338 -25.47 9.34 2.14
N SER A 339 -25.48 9.77 0.88
CA SER A 339 -25.64 8.86 -0.25
C SER A 339 -24.46 7.89 -0.38
N LEU A 340 -23.24 8.37 -0.20
CA LEU A 340 -22.02 7.55 -0.24
C LEU A 340 -22.04 6.48 0.86
N VAL A 341 -22.37 6.87 2.08
CA VAL A 341 -22.39 5.94 3.22
C VAL A 341 -23.50 4.90 3.07
N ARG A 342 -24.68 5.27 2.55
CA ARG A 342 -25.75 4.29 2.21
C ARG A 342 -25.31 3.28 1.16
N GLU A 343 -24.48 3.71 0.21
CA GLU A 343 -23.94 2.80 -0.81
C GLU A 343 -22.93 1.84 -0.19
N PHE A 344 -22.12 2.32 0.76
CA PHE A 344 -21.13 1.53 1.49
C PHE A 344 -21.77 0.48 2.43
N ASP A 345 -22.85 0.83 3.13
CA ASP A 345 -23.55 -0.09 4.06
C ASP A 345 -24.18 -1.32 3.36
N GLN A 346 -24.39 -1.26 2.04
CA GLN A 346 -24.85 -2.40 1.24
C GLN A 346 -23.75 -3.45 0.97
N TYR A 347 -22.50 -3.16 1.34
CA TYR A 347 -21.39 -4.08 1.15
C TYR A 347 -21.20 -4.98 2.37
N ASN A 348 -20.74 -6.19 2.07
CA ASN A 348 -20.51 -7.24 3.05
C ASN A 348 -19.01 -7.41 3.33
N LEU A 349 -18.54 -6.84 4.44
CA LEU A 349 -17.14 -6.79 4.85
C LEU A 349 -16.51 -8.18 5.09
N GLY A 350 -17.31 -9.20 5.37
CA GLY A 350 -16.81 -10.57 5.50
C GLY A 350 -16.31 -11.22 4.22
N SER A 351 -16.60 -10.59 3.08
CA SER A 351 -16.10 -11.02 1.78
C SER A 351 -14.68 -10.51 1.47
N ILE A 352 -14.11 -9.65 2.33
CA ILE A 352 -12.76 -9.12 2.18
C ILE A 352 -11.76 -10.28 2.29
N SER A 353 -10.82 -10.32 1.36
CA SER A 353 -9.84 -11.41 1.30
C SER A 353 -8.88 -11.41 2.48
N ASP A 354 -8.49 -12.61 2.90
CA ASP A 354 -7.42 -12.83 3.87
C ASP A 354 -6.02 -12.65 3.26
N SER A 355 -5.96 -12.58 1.92
CA SER A 355 -4.73 -12.30 1.19
C SER A 355 -4.40 -10.80 1.22
N PRO A 356 -3.22 -10.41 1.73
CA PRO A 356 -2.73 -9.04 1.65
C PRO A 356 -2.59 -8.53 0.20
N ALA A 357 -2.19 -9.40 -0.73
CA ALA A 357 -2.01 -9.05 -2.14
C ALA A 357 -3.33 -8.67 -2.83
N GLU A 358 -4.40 -9.43 -2.58
CA GLU A 358 -5.73 -9.13 -3.16
C GLU A 358 -6.33 -7.83 -2.60
N SER A 359 -6.01 -7.52 -1.34
CA SER A 359 -6.41 -6.25 -0.72
C SER A 359 -5.71 -5.05 -1.34
N GLN A 360 -4.47 -5.25 -1.80
CA GLN A 360 -3.71 -4.24 -2.50
C GLN A 360 -4.30 -3.92 -3.88
N ASP A 361 -4.71 -4.94 -4.64
CA ASP A 361 -5.35 -4.77 -5.93
C ASP A 361 -6.70 -4.05 -5.83
N LEU A 362 -7.44 -4.28 -4.74
CA LEU A 362 -8.71 -3.60 -4.46
C LEU A 362 -8.60 -2.07 -4.48
N LEU A 363 -7.59 -1.51 -3.80
CA LEU A 363 -7.36 -0.06 -3.78
C LEU A 363 -6.83 0.47 -5.10
N LYS A 364 -5.88 -0.25 -5.69
CA LYS A 364 -5.27 0.09 -6.98
C LYS A 364 -6.31 0.19 -8.10
N ASP A 365 -7.21 -0.80 -8.21
CA ASP A 365 -8.24 -0.82 -9.24
C ASP A 365 -9.30 0.26 -9.01
N LEU A 366 -9.65 0.54 -7.75
CA LEU A 366 -10.51 1.67 -7.41
C LEU A 366 -9.89 2.99 -7.86
N TYR A 367 -8.60 3.24 -7.57
CA TYR A 367 -7.91 4.43 -8.03
C TYR A 367 -7.87 4.53 -9.56
N MET A 368 -7.59 3.42 -10.25
CA MET A 368 -7.59 3.36 -11.71
C MET A 368 -8.96 3.63 -12.33
N ALA A 369 -10.04 3.36 -11.60
CA ALA A 369 -11.41 3.66 -11.99
C ALA A 369 -11.81 5.13 -11.69
N LEU A 370 -11.10 5.82 -10.80
CA LEU A 370 -11.38 7.22 -10.42
C LEU A 370 -10.75 8.24 -11.37
N LEU A 371 -9.61 7.92 -11.97
CA LEU A 371 -8.90 8.83 -12.87
C LEU A 371 -8.78 8.25 -14.29
N PRO A 372 -9.08 9.04 -15.33
CA PRO A 372 -8.81 8.67 -16.72
C PRO A 372 -7.34 8.26 -16.89
N ARG A 373 -7.09 7.37 -17.84
CA ARG A 373 -5.75 6.84 -18.12
C ARG A 373 -4.77 7.95 -18.48
N GLU A 374 -5.22 8.95 -19.23
CA GLU A 374 -4.40 10.09 -19.66
C GLU A 374 -3.96 10.92 -18.47
N VAL A 375 -4.88 11.21 -17.54
CA VAL A 375 -4.55 11.91 -16.28
C VAL A 375 -3.50 11.13 -15.51
N ARG A 376 -3.70 9.82 -15.28
CA ARG A 376 -2.74 8.97 -14.56
C ARG A 376 -1.36 8.91 -15.23
N HIS A 377 -1.33 8.85 -16.57
CA HIS A 377 -0.07 8.84 -17.33
C HIS A 377 0.71 10.15 -17.12
N SER A 378 0.02 11.28 -17.14
CA SER A 378 0.59 12.60 -16.94
C SER A 378 1.04 12.82 -15.49
N LEU A 379 0.39 12.19 -14.52
CA LEU A 379 0.87 12.14 -13.13
C LEU A 379 2.13 11.26 -12.95
N GLY A 380 2.53 10.48 -13.96
CA GLY A 380 3.69 9.59 -13.86
C GLY A 380 3.51 8.42 -12.90
N GLU A 381 2.27 8.12 -12.50
CA GLU A 381 1.96 7.08 -11.52
C GLU A 381 1.78 5.72 -12.21
N TYR A 382 2.74 4.81 -11.96
CA TYR A 382 2.74 3.46 -12.52
C TYR A 382 2.72 2.42 -11.40
N TYR A 383 1.68 1.59 -11.36
CA TYR A 383 1.61 0.52 -10.39
C TYR A 383 2.52 -0.63 -10.80
N THR A 384 3.40 -1.03 -9.89
CA THR A 384 4.27 -2.20 -10.05
C THR A 384 3.43 -3.47 -10.02
N PRO A 385 3.48 -4.33 -11.07
CA PRO A 385 2.86 -5.64 -11.01
C PRO A 385 3.48 -6.52 -9.91
N ASP A 386 2.66 -7.30 -9.22
CA ASP A 386 3.07 -8.17 -8.12
C ASP A 386 4.23 -9.10 -8.46
N TRP A 387 4.17 -9.73 -9.63
CA TRP A 387 5.23 -10.64 -10.08
C TRP A 387 6.59 -9.93 -10.27
N VAL A 388 6.60 -8.64 -10.59
CA VAL A 388 7.84 -7.85 -10.71
C VAL A 388 8.42 -7.59 -9.32
N ALA A 389 7.56 -7.29 -8.34
CA ALA A 389 7.98 -7.13 -6.95
C ALA A 389 8.53 -8.45 -6.38
N ASP A 390 7.84 -9.58 -6.62
CA ASP A 390 8.33 -10.90 -6.24
C ASP A 390 9.66 -11.25 -6.91
N LEU A 391 9.78 -11.02 -8.21
CA LEU A 391 11.03 -11.26 -8.95
C LEU A 391 12.17 -10.49 -8.30
N THR A 392 11.93 -9.22 -7.95
CA THR A 392 12.94 -8.37 -7.32
C THR A 392 13.35 -8.90 -5.95
N LEU A 393 12.39 -9.30 -5.12
CA LEU A 393 12.66 -9.89 -3.79
C LEU A 393 13.41 -11.23 -3.91
N ASP A 394 13.11 -12.05 -4.92
CA ASP A 394 13.84 -13.30 -5.21
C ASP A 394 15.28 -13.03 -5.64
N GLN A 395 15.51 -12.03 -6.50
CA GLN A 395 16.86 -11.64 -6.90
C GLN A 395 17.69 -11.05 -5.74
N LEU A 396 17.02 -10.47 -4.73
CA LEU A 396 17.66 -10.06 -3.48
C LEU A 396 17.86 -11.23 -2.50
N GLY A 397 17.29 -12.41 -2.79
CA GLY A 397 17.34 -13.57 -1.91
C GLY A 397 16.59 -13.35 -0.60
N PHE A 398 15.55 -12.52 -0.60
CA PHE A 398 14.74 -12.29 0.60
C PHE A 398 13.73 -13.43 0.79
N VAL A 399 13.93 -14.17 1.88
CA VAL A 399 13.15 -15.38 2.21
C VAL A 399 12.10 -15.15 3.30
N GLY A 400 11.82 -13.89 3.66
CA GLY A 400 10.83 -13.57 4.69
C GLY A 400 11.32 -13.75 6.13
N ASP A 401 12.62 -13.63 6.40
CA ASP A 401 13.12 -13.73 7.77
C ASP A 401 12.69 -12.55 8.65
N PHE A 402 12.68 -12.74 9.96
CA PHE A 402 12.16 -11.76 10.93
C PHE A 402 13.18 -10.69 11.34
N LYS A 403 14.37 -10.62 10.70
CA LYS A 403 15.45 -9.70 11.11
C LYS A 403 15.82 -8.71 10.01
N THR A 404 15.84 -9.13 8.76
CA THR A 404 16.19 -8.30 7.61
C THR A 404 15.25 -7.11 7.49
N ARG A 405 15.82 -5.90 7.50
CA ARG A 405 15.09 -4.65 7.29
C ARG A 405 15.05 -4.30 5.81
N VAL A 406 13.85 -3.95 5.35
CA VAL A 406 13.51 -3.62 3.96
C VAL A 406 12.89 -2.23 3.92
N LEU A 407 13.44 -1.35 3.08
CA LEU A 407 12.90 -0.04 2.79
C LEU A 407 12.39 0.05 1.35
N ASP A 408 11.21 0.63 1.15
CA ASP A 408 10.80 1.19 -0.14
C ASP A 408 10.78 2.74 -0.06
N PRO A 409 11.72 3.44 -0.74
CA PRO A 409 11.87 4.89 -0.62
C PRO A 409 10.92 5.70 -1.51
N ALA A 410 10.10 5.04 -2.33
CA ALA A 410 9.05 5.64 -3.15
C ALA A 410 7.89 4.62 -3.26
N CYS A 411 7.29 4.31 -2.11
CA CYS A 411 6.51 3.10 -1.93
C CYS A 411 5.16 3.10 -2.67
N GLY A 412 4.67 4.25 -3.13
CA GLY A 412 3.37 4.36 -3.78
C GLY A 412 2.28 3.78 -2.88
N SER A 413 1.41 2.94 -3.44
CA SER A 413 0.40 2.18 -2.68
C SER A 413 0.95 0.99 -1.86
N GLY A 414 2.26 0.76 -1.86
CA GLY A 414 2.93 -0.21 -1.01
C GLY A 414 3.20 -1.60 -1.61
N THR A 415 3.24 -1.79 -2.95
CA THR A 415 3.42 -3.14 -3.56
C THR A 415 4.55 -3.93 -2.93
N PHE A 416 5.76 -3.37 -2.91
CA PHE A 416 6.91 -4.07 -2.36
C PHE A 416 6.77 -4.36 -0.87
N LEU A 417 6.12 -3.45 -0.12
CA LEU A 417 5.89 -3.62 1.31
C LEU A 417 4.93 -4.78 1.58
N ILE A 418 3.82 -4.86 0.84
CA ILE A 418 2.84 -5.93 0.99
C ILE A 418 3.42 -7.28 0.58
N ARG A 419 4.18 -7.36 -0.53
CA ARG A 419 4.88 -8.59 -0.92
C ARG A 419 5.93 -9.01 0.11
N THR A 420 6.61 -8.04 0.74
CA THR A 420 7.56 -8.29 1.83
C THR A 420 6.84 -8.87 3.06
N ILE A 421 5.74 -8.25 3.49
CA ILE A 421 4.91 -8.75 4.60
C ILE A 421 4.38 -10.15 4.31
N ALA A 422 3.91 -10.41 3.09
CA ALA A 422 3.41 -11.71 2.68
C ALA A 422 4.47 -12.81 2.85
N ARG A 423 5.73 -12.56 2.46
CA ARG A 423 6.84 -13.50 2.67
C ARG A 423 7.16 -13.72 4.15
N ILE A 424 7.15 -12.66 4.96
CA ILE A 424 7.37 -12.78 6.42
C ILE A 424 6.27 -13.64 7.06
N ARG A 425 5.01 -13.42 6.68
CA ARG A 425 3.86 -14.21 7.15
C ARG A 425 3.94 -15.66 6.68
N GLN A 426 4.34 -15.89 5.44
CA GLN A 426 4.57 -17.25 4.92
C GLN A 426 5.64 -17.96 5.75
N ARG A 427 6.77 -17.30 6.03
CA ARG A 427 7.83 -17.86 6.86
C ARG A 427 7.35 -18.19 8.27
N PHE A 428 6.49 -17.35 8.84
CA PHE A 428 5.85 -17.61 10.13
C PHE A 428 4.91 -18.82 10.07
N ALA A 429 4.11 -18.96 9.03
CA ALA A 429 3.22 -20.11 8.86
C ALA A 429 3.99 -21.44 8.69
N GLU A 430 5.14 -21.41 8.01
CA GLU A 430 6.01 -22.57 7.79
C GLU A 430 6.82 -22.97 9.02
N SER A 431 7.23 -22.01 9.85
CA SER A 431 8.08 -22.26 11.03
C SER A 431 7.78 -21.28 12.18
N PRO A 432 6.60 -21.36 12.82
CA PRO A 432 6.19 -20.40 13.86
C PRO A 432 7.17 -20.31 15.04
N GLU A 433 7.79 -21.44 15.40
CA GLU A 433 8.77 -21.56 16.49
C GLU A 433 10.04 -20.74 16.26
N SER A 434 10.33 -20.38 15.01
CA SER A 434 11.48 -19.54 14.67
C SER A 434 11.24 -18.04 14.89
N CYS A 435 9.99 -17.65 15.17
CA CYS A 435 9.60 -16.27 15.43
C CYS A 435 9.53 -16.00 16.96
N PRO A 436 10.41 -15.15 17.50
CA PRO A 436 10.40 -14.86 18.93
C PRO A 436 9.12 -14.11 19.33
N GLY A 437 8.33 -14.67 20.25
CA GLY A 437 7.11 -14.02 20.76
C GLY A 437 5.84 -14.30 19.94
N ALA A 438 5.86 -15.33 19.08
CA ALA A 438 4.71 -15.79 18.30
C ALA A 438 4.05 -14.66 17.49
N GLU A 439 2.73 -14.49 17.51
CA GLU A 439 1.99 -13.48 16.73
C GLU A 439 2.37 -12.05 17.11
N LYS A 440 2.62 -11.78 18.40
CA LYS A 440 3.13 -10.48 18.86
C LYS A 440 4.53 -10.22 18.30
N GLY A 441 5.36 -11.26 18.30
CA GLY A 441 6.68 -11.28 17.68
C GLY A 441 6.64 -10.96 16.19
N LEU A 442 5.73 -11.60 15.47
CA LEU A 442 5.49 -11.39 14.05
C LEU A 442 5.11 -9.94 13.75
N LEU A 443 4.14 -9.38 14.48
CA LEU A 443 3.75 -7.98 14.32
C LEU A 443 4.93 -7.04 14.58
N THR A 444 5.67 -7.27 15.66
CA THR A 444 6.86 -6.48 16.02
C THR A 444 7.92 -6.54 14.92
N ALA A 445 8.15 -7.72 14.35
CA ALA A 445 9.10 -7.88 13.24
C ALA A 445 8.64 -7.13 11.99
N ILE A 446 7.36 -7.24 11.61
CA ILE A 446 6.79 -6.52 10.46
C ILE A 446 6.94 -5.00 10.63
N LEU A 447 6.48 -4.46 11.76
CA LEU A 447 6.52 -3.00 12.02
C LEU A 447 7.94 -2.43 12.07
N ARG A 448 8.92 -3.21 12.54
CA ARG A 448 10.32 -2.78 12.62
C ARG A 448 11.05 -2.88 11.28
N ASN A 449 10.73 -3.91 10.51
CA ASN A 449 11.54 -4.32 9.37
C ASN A 449 10.99 -3.83 8.03
N VAL A 450 9.69 -3.55 7.89
CA VAL A 450 9.09 -3.14 6.61
C VAL A 450 8.76 -1.66 6.67
N VAL A 451 9.51 -0.82 5.97
CA VAL A 451 9.38 0.66 6.05
C VAL A 451 9.14 1.25 4.66
N GLY A 452 8.29 2.27 4.58
CA GLY A 452 7.96 2.95 3.32
C GLY A 452 8.00 4.48 3.42
N PHE A 453 8.50 5.12 2.37
CA PHE A 453 8.41 6.57 2.18
C PHE A 453 7.66 6.89 0.90
N ASP A 454 6.84 7.92 0.93
CA ASP A 454 6.32 8.54 -0.28
C ASP A 454 6.04 10.02 -0.03
N ILE A 455 6.19 10.85 -1.06
CA ILE A 455 5.91 12.29 -1.01
C ILE A 455 4.45 12.60 -1.35
N ASN A 456 3.73 11.67 -1.99
CA ASN A 456 2.31 11.81 -2.27
C ASN A 456 1.48 11.37 -1.05
N PRO A 457 0.73 12.28 -0.41
CA PRO A 457 -0.08 11.97 0.77
C PRO A 457 -1.18 10.93 0.49
N LEU A 458 -1.68 10.87 -0.75
CA LEU A 458 -2.67 9.87 -1.15
C LEU A 458 -2.06 8.47 -1.24
N ALA A 459 -0.83 8.37 -1.76
CA ALA A 459 -0.07 7.13 -1.83
C ALA A 459 0.26 6.60 -0.44
N VAL A 460 0.69 7.48 0.48
CA VAL A 460 0.91 7.14 1.90
C VAL A 460 -0.36 6.58 2.54
N LEU A 461 -1.51 7.22 2.35
CA LEU A 461 -2.78 6.72 2.90
C LEU A 461 -3.17 5.35 2.32
N ALA A 462 -2.99 5.15 1.01
CA ALA A 462 -3.24 3.86 0.37
C ALA A 462 -2.28 2.77 0.89
N SER A 463 -0.99 3.08 1.03
CA SER A 463 0.02 2.18 1.58
C SER A 463 -0.25 1.82 3.04
N ARG A 464 -0.64 2.80 3.88
CA ARG A 464 -1.09 2.55 5.26
C ARG A 464 -2.33 1.68 5.31
N THR A 465 -3.29 1.88 4.39
CA THR A 465 -4.49 1.04 4.29
C THR A 465 -4.12 -0.39 3.94
N ASN A 466 -3.28 -0.59 2.92
CA ASN A 466 -2.83 -1.94 2.54
C ASN A 466 -2.02 -2.61 3.65
N PHE A 467 -1.15 -1.87 4.32
CA PHE A 467 -0.37 -2.37 5.46
C PHE A 467 -1.29 -2.77 6.61
N LEU A 468 -2.25 -1.91 6.98
CA LEU A 468 -3.27 -2.19 7.99
C LEU A 468 -3.99 -3.50 7.69
N ILE A 469 -4.46 -3.67 6.45
CA ILE A 469 -5.15 -4.88 6.03
C ILE A 469 -4.24 -6.11 6.12
N ALA A 470 -2.95 -5.97 5.81
CA ALA A 470 -1.97 -7.05 5.87
C ALA A 470 -1.63 -7.54 7.30
N VAL A 471 -1.86 -6.69 8.31
CA VAL A 471 -1.56 -6.99 9.72
C VAL A 471 -2.78 -7.00 10.64
N ARG A 472 -4.00 -6.80 10.10
CA ARG A 472 -5.24 -6.60 10.87
C ARG A 472 -5.50 -7.66 11.94
N ASP A 473 -5.23 -8.93 11.63
CA ASP A 473 -5.41 -10.07 12.52
C ASP A 473 -4.39 -10.10 13.66
N LEU A 474 -3.26 -9.42 13.47
CA LEU A 474 -2.16 -9.35 14.44
C LEU A 474 -2.30 -8.18 15.42
N LEU A 475 -3.08 -7.16 15.08
CA LEU A 475 -3.19 -5.92 15.86
C LEU A 475 -3.68 -6.16 17.30
N LYS A 476 -4.50 -7.19 17.51
CA LYS A 476 -4.98 -7.58 18.85
C LYS A 476 -3.88 -8.04 19.81
N PHE A 477 -2.68 -8.35 19.31
CA PHE A 477 -1.54 -8.79 20.12
C PHE A 477 -0.62 -7.64 20.55
N SER A 478 -0.90 -6.39 20.14
CA SER A 478 -0.18 -5.19 20.57
C SER A 478 -1.13 -4.17 21.19
N GLY A 479 -0.58 -3.27 22.00
CA GLY A 479 -1.26 -2.07 22.46
C GLY A 479 -1.11 -1.00 21.39
N ASP A 480 -0.13 -0.10 21.57
CA ASP A 480 0.12 0.96 20.60
C ASP A 480 0.93 0.47 19.37
N VAL A 481 0.51 0.90 18.19
CA VAL A 481 1.10 0.57 16.89
C VAL A 481 1.25 1.85 16.06
N GLU A 482 2.44 2.04 15.50
CA GLU A 482 2.69 3.01 14.43
C GLU A 482 2.98 2.24 13.14
N LEU A 483 2.19 2.48 12.09
CA LEU A 483 2.43 1.92 10.77
C LEU A 483 3.64 2.64 10.15
N PRO A 484 4.73 1.94 9.79
CA PRO A 484 6.01 2.54 9.39
C PRO A 484 6.01 3.08 7.95
N ILE A 485 4.98 3.84 7.59
CA ILE A 485 4.81 4.50 6.30
C ILE A 485 4.76 6.01 6.55
N PHE A 486 5.69 6.75 5.95
CA PHE A 486 5.88 8.18 6.24
C PHE A 486 5.70 9.05 4.99
N LEU A 487 5.04 10.19 5.18
CA LEU A 487 4.95 11.27 4.20
C LEU A 487 6.27 12.05 4.16
N ALA A 488 7.18 11.63 3.30
CA ALA A 488 8.54 12.15 3.27
C ALA A 488 9.15 12.10 1.86
N ASP A 489 10.01 13.07 1.58
CA ASP A 489 10.91 13.00 0.44
C ASP A 489 12.17 12.20 0.85
N SER A 490 12.38 11.06 0.19
CA SER A 490 13.53 10.19 0.43
C SER A 490 14.83 10.69 -0.24
N VAL A 491 14.74 11.65 -1.16
CA VAL A 491 15.87 12.28 -1.85
C VAL A 491 16.35 13.52 -1.09
N SER A 492 15.43 14.45 -0.81
CA SER A 492 15.72 15.76 -0.23
C SER A 492 15.11 15.90 1.18
N THR A 493 15.93 15.73 2.21
CA THR A 493 15.45 15.79 3.61
C THR A 493 15.44 17.23 4.16
N PRO A 494 14.63 17.57 5.18
CA PRO A 494 14.47 18.95 5.67
C PRO A 494 15.76 19.66 6.12
N THR A 495 16.78 18.93 6.56
CA THR A 495 18.08 19.48 6.98
C THR A 495 18.94 19.99 5.82
N GLU A 496 18.53 19.69 4.60
CA GLU A 496 19.35 19.82 3.40
C GLU A 496 18.90 20.98 2.48
N TYR A 497 17.85 21.72 2.87
CA TYR A 497 17.22 22.78 2.08
C TYR A 497 18.03 24.09 1.90
N GLN A 498 19.28 24.14 2.39
CA GLN A 498 20.20 25.26 2.11
C GLN A 498 21.62 24.89 1.74
N ASP A 499 22.01 23.63 1.90
CA ASP A 499 23.23 23.00 1.38
C ASP A 499 23.14 21.53 1.82
N LEU A 500 22.66 20.64 0.94
CA LEU A 500 22.41 19.22 1.15
C LEU A 500 23.57 18.46 1.81
N PHE A 501 24.82 18.91 1.68
CA PHE A 501 25.96 18.17 2.24
C PHE A 501 27.00 19.03 2.97
N THR A 502 26.81 20.35 3.10
CA THR A 502 27.77 21.27 3.75
C THR A 502 27.22 22.16 4.84
N SER A 503 25.91 22.18 5.08
CA SER A 503 25.31 23.09 6.07
C SER A 503 25.50 22.62 7.53
N THR A 504 26.17 23.48 8.31
CA THR A 504 26.18 23.50 9.79
C THR A 504 24.97 24.25 10.38
N SER A 505 23.93 24.54 9.56
CA SER A 505 22.75 25.27 10.01
C SER A 505 22.06 24.57 11.19
N PRO A 506 21.74 25.29 12.27
CA PRO A 506 20.98 24.74 13.39
C PRO A 506 19.50 24.51 13.04
N VAL A 507 19.03 25.00 11.88
CA VAL A 507 17.64 24.89 11.43
C VAL A 507 17.49 24.03 10.18
N ALA A 508 16.44 23.23 10.17
CA ALA A 508 15.88 22.53 9.02
C ALA A 508 14.69 23.31 8.47
N ARG A 509 14.45 23.21 7.15
CA ARG A 509 13.28 23.81 6.51
C ARG A 509 12.29 22.71 6.15
N VAL A 510 11.14 22.74 6.79
CA VAL A 510 10.03 21.84 6.47
C VAL A 510 9.07 22.60 5.55
N PRO A 511 8.75 22.10 4.34
CA PRO A 511 7.76 22.74 3.46
C PRO A 511 6.45 23.03 4.20
N CYS A 512 5.92 24.23 3.98
CA CYS A 512 4.64 24.65 4.56
C CYS A 512 4.06 25.78 3.71
N ALA A 513 3.07 25.48 2.88
CA ALA A 513 2.38 26.43 2.03
C ALA A 513 1.62 27.50 2.84
N ALA A 514 1.40 27.26 4.13
CA ALA A 514 0.70 28.21 4.99
C ALA A 514 1.54 29.43 5.41
N THR A 515 2.87 29.38 5.27
CA THR A 515 3.77 30.44 5.71
C THR A 515 4.33 31.25 4.54
N LYS A 516 4.87 32.44 4.85
CA LYS A 516 5.66 33.25 3.93
C LYS A 516 6.97 33.61 4.62
N PRO A 517 8.13 33.12 4.15
CA PRO A 517 8.34 32.17 3.03
C PRO A 517 7.71 30.78 3.30
N PRO A 518 7.46 29.93 2.27
CA PRO A 518 6.63 28.72 2.36
C PRO A 518 7.35 27.52 3.01
N PHE A 519 7.92 27.76 4.20
CA PHE A 519 8.52 26.73 5.04
C PHE A 519 8.42 27.10 6.51
N LEU A 520 8.47 26.08 7.37
CA LEU A 520 8.69 26.18 8.80
C LEU A 520 10.19 26.00 9.08
N LEU A 521 10.71 26.86 9.95
CA LEU A 521 12.06 26.71 10.49
C LEU A 521 11.98 25.81 11.72
N VAL A 522 12.54 24.61 11.63
CA VAL A 522 12.50 23.62 12.70
C VAL A 522 13.91 23.40 13.23
N PRO A 523 14.15 23.47 14.55
CA PRO A 523 15.45 23.13 15.13
C PRO A 523 15.89 21.73 14.68
N ARG A 524 17.11 21.60 14.16
CA ARG A 524 17.62 20.34 13.58
C ARG A 524 17.64 19.20 14.59
N GLU A 525 17.87 19.51 15.86
CA GLU A 525 17.91 18.55 16.96
C GLU A 525 16.55 17.88 17.24
N VAL A 526 15.42 18.47 16.79
CA VAL A 526 14.12 17.79 16.80
C VAL A 526 14.21 16.45 16.08
N GLY A 527 14.88 16.42 14.92
CA GLY A 527 15.09 15.23 14.09
C GLY A 527 16.18 14.28 14.56
N ALA A 528 16.80 14.48 15.74
CA ALA A 528 17.95 13.70 16.18
C ALA A 528 17.61 12.24 16.53
N SER A 529 16.38 11.98 16.98
CA SER A 529 15.91 10.62 17.29
C SER A 529 14.39 10.52 17.18
N VAL A 530 13.87 9.29 17.05
CA VAL A 530 12.43 9.01 17.09
C VAL A 530 11.81 9.56 18.39
N ALA A 531 12.49 9.38 19.52
CA ALA A 531 12.02 9.83 20.82
C ALA A 531 11.91 11.37 20.87
N THR A 532 12.91 12.08 20.37
CA THR A 532 12.93 13.55 20.35
C THR A 532 11.84 14.12 19.47
N VAL A 533 11.67 13.60 18.25
CA VAL A 533 10.58 14.02 17.34
C VAL A 533 9.22 13.77 17.99
N ASN A 534 9.01 12.59 18.57
CA ASN A 534 7.73 12.25 19.19
C ASN A 534 7.41 13.15 20.39
N LEU A 535 8.38 13.39 21.27
CA LEU A 535 8.22 14.31 22.40
C LEU A 535 7.90 15.73 21.91
N PHE A 536 8.67 16.25 20.96
CA PHE A 536 8.44 17.57 20.37
C PHE A 536 7.02 17.69 19.79
N THR A 537 6.62 16.75 18.94
CA THR A 537 5.30 16.75 18.28
C THR A 537 4.16 16.63 19.30
N GLN A 538 4.31 15.79 20.33
CA GLN A 538 3.30 15.65 21.39
C GLN A 538 3.17 16.93 22.23
N SER A 539 4.31 17.51 22.64
CA SER A 539 4.33 18.72 23.45
C SER A 539 3.76 19.92 22.69
N ILE A 540 4.12 20.12 21.42
CA ILE A 540 3.62 21.26 20.64
C ILE A 540 2.12 21.13 20.35
N GLU A 541 1.62 19.93 20.03
CA GLU A 541 0.19 19.69 19.84
C GLU A 541 -0.60 19.92 21.13
N HIS A 542 -0.08 19.45 22.27
CA HIS A 542 -0.70 19.68 23.57
C HIS A 542 -0.75 21.16 23.89
N ALA A 543 0.39 21.85 23.79
CA ALA A 543 0.54 23.26 24.10
C ALA A 543 -0.39 24.14 23.23
N LEU A 544 -0.48 23.85 21.93
CA LEU A 544 -1.39 24.55 21.03
C LEU A 544 -2.86 24.29 21.37
N LYS A 545 -3.21 23.08 21.79
CA LYS A 545 -4.58 22.69 22.14
C LYS A 545 -5.07 23.32 23.44
N VAL A 546 -4.23 23.40 24.47
CA VAL A 546 -4.59 23.99 25.76
C VAL A 546 -4.33 25.50 25.83
N GLY A 547 -3.62 26.06 24.85
CA GLY A 547 -3.36 27.49 24.73
C GLY A 547 -2.21 27.98 25.60
N LEU A 548 -1.15 27.18 25.77
CA LEU A 548 0.06 27.61 26.49
C LEU A 548 0.76 28.78 25.80
N THR A 549 1.55 29.51 26.57
CA THR A 549 2.53 30.47 26.06
C THR A 549 3.75 29.75 25.48
N SER A 550 4.51 30.43 24.62
CA SER A 550 5.75 29.88 24.05
C SER A 550 6.81 29.57 25.12
N GLN A 551 6.81 30.29 26.24
CA GLN A 551 7.70 30.00 27.37
C GLN A 551 7.28 28.73 28.11
N GLU A 552 6.00 28.54 28.40
CA GLU A 552 5.49 27.31 29.04
C GLU A 552 5.75 26.08 28.16
N PHE A 553 5.53 26.19 26.84
CA PHE A 553 5.88 25.15 25.88
C PHE A 553 7.37 24.79 25.92
N LEU A 554 8.24 25.80 25.94
CA LEU A 554 9.69 25.60 26.01
C LEU A 554 10.09 24.92 27.32
N ASP A 555 9.52 25.36 28.45
CA ASP A 555 9.79 24.78 29.76
C ASP A 555 9.34 23.31 29.81
N ASP A 556 8.18 22.98 29.25
CA ASP A 556 7.67 21.60 29.12
C ASP A 556 8.60 20.73 28.25
N LEU A 557 9.12 21.25 27.14
CA LEU A 557 10.09 20.53 26.29
C LEU A 557 11.38 20.21 27.05
N ILE A 558 11.93 21.20 27.78
CA ILE A 558 13.16 21.05 28.55
C ILE A 558 12.94 20.05 29.69
N GLN A 559 11.82 20.14 30.41
CA GLN A 559 11.46 19.19 31.47
C GLN A 559 11.23 17.77 30.91
N GLY A 560 10.68 17.66 29.70
CA GLY A 560 10.53 16.40 28.97
C GLY A 560 11.84 15.78 28.46
N GLY A 561 12.98 16.47 28.64
CA GLY A 561 14.32 15.96 28.29
C GLY A 561 14.77 16.28 26.87
N VAL A 562 14.10 17.19 26.16
CA VAL A 562 14.59 17.69 24.87
C VAL A 562 15.78 18.63 25.11
N MET A 563 16.92 18.31 24.53
CA MET A 563 18.07 19.22 24.53
C MET A 563 17.76 20.40 23.60
N VAL A 564 17.65 21.59 24.18
CA VAL A 564 17.36 22.83 23.46
C VAL A 564 18.65 23.65 23.33
N SER A 565 19.21 23.70 22.13
CA SER A 565 20.44 24.44 21.84
C SER A 565 20.21 25.95 21.67
N ASP A 566 19.09 26.34 21.07
CA ASP A 566 18.68 27.72 20.90
C ASP A 566 17.18 27.88 21.19
N PRO A 567 16.81 28.32 22.41
CA PRO A 567 15.43 28.57 22.81
C PRO A 567 14.61 29.43 21.85
N LYS A 568 15.25 30.38 21.15
CA LYS A 568 14.55 31.32 20.27
C LYS A 568 13.90 30.59 19.10
N LEU A 569 14.56 29.57 18.55
CA LEU A 569 14.03 28.82 17.41
C LEU A 569 12.75 28.05 17.78
N TYR A 570 12.67 27.52 19.00
CA TYR A 570 11.48 26.84 19.50
C TYR A 570 10.33 27.80 19.76
N ILE A 571 10.64 28.97 20.33
CA ILE A 571 9.66 30.05 20.56
C ILE A 571 9.10 30.55 19.23
N GLU A 572 9.95 30.88 18.25
CA GLU A 572 9.53 31.35 16.93
C GLU A 572 8.69 30.31 16.17
N LEU A 573 9.06 29.03 16.27
CA LEU A 573 8.28 27.94 15.69
C LEU A 573 6.92 27.81 16.36
N PHE A 574 6.88 27.84 17.70
CA PHE A 574 5.63 27.80 18.46
C PHE A 574 4.73 28.98 18.12
N ASP A 575 5.24 30.21 18.14
CA ASP A 575 4.48 31.42 17.83
C ASP A 575 3.95 31.38 16.39
N THR A 576 4.74 30.84 15.45
CA THR A 576 4.27 30.63 14.07
C THR A 576 3.11 29.65 14.01
N MET A 577 3.19 28.51 14.71
CA MET A 577 2.12 27.51 14.74
C MET A 577 0.88 28.01 15.51
N ALA A 578 1.07 28.74 16.61
CA ALA A 578 0.00 29.37 17.37
C ALA A 578 -0.75 30.41 16.53
N ARG A 579 -0.03 31.24 15.76
CA ARG A 579 -0.65 32.15 14.79
C ARG A 579 -1.44 31.39 13.73
N LEU A 580 -0.88 30.32 13.16
CA LEU A 580 -1.62 29.51 12.18
C LEU A 580 -2.91 28.94 12.79
N ARG A 581 -2.89 28.54 14.06
CA ARG A 581 -4.08 28.07 14.79
C ARG A 581 -5.11 29.17 14.94
N ASP A 582 -4.69 30.35 15.37
CA ASP A 582 -5.57 31.49 15.60
C ASP A 582 -6.18 32.03 14.29
N GLU A 583 -5.47 31.89 13.17
CA GLU A 583 -5.96 32.17 11.81
C GLU A 583 -6.90 31.06 11.25
N GLY A 584 -7.12 29.96 11.99
CA GLY A 584 -7.91 28.82 11.52
C GLY A 584 -7.20 27.97 10.45
N ARG A 585 -5.87 28.03 10.40
CA ARG A 585 -4.99 27.40 9.40
C ARG A 585 -4.08 26.32 10.00
N ASP A 586 -4.11 26.13 11.32
CA ASP A 586 -3.47 24.98 11.97
C ASP A 586 -4.33 23.73 11.83
N SER A 587 -3.68 22.62 11.53
CA SER A 587 -4.35 21.35 11.32
C SER A 587 -3.42 20.15 11.38
N ILE A 588 -2.26 20.22 10.70
CA ILE A 588 -1.44 19.04 10.42
C ILE A 588 0.08 19.28 10.56
N TRP A 589 0.51 20.49 10.94
CA TRP A 589 1.92 20.90 10.82
C TRP A 589 2.85 20.08 11.71
N ALA A 590 2.47 19.80 12.95
CA ALA A 590 3.28 18.98 13.86
C ALA A 590 3.53 17.57 13.27
N ARG A 591 2.55 17.04 12.53
CA ARG A 591 2.61 15.74 11.83
C ARG A 591 3.44 15.79 10.56
N ILE A 592 3.30 16.85 9.76
CA ILE A 592 4.18 17.08 8.61
C ILE A 592 5.63 17.17 9.07
N ILE A 593 5.91 17.90 10.15
CA ILE A 593 7.24 17.99 10.75
C ILE A 593 7.72 16.57 11.08
N LYS A 594 7.00 15.81 11.91
CA LYS A 594 7.38 14.44 12.27
C LYS A 594 7.70 13.57 11.06
N ASN A 595 6.81 13.53 10.07
CA ASN A 595 6.99 12.69 8.88
C ASN A 595 8.17 13.15 8.02
N SER A 596 8.38 14.46 7.87
CA SER A 596 9.48 15.00 7.07
C SER A 596 10.87 14.62 7.62
N PHE A 597 10.99 14.41 8.94
CA PHE A 597 12.23 13.95 9.58
C PHE A 597 12.38 12.43 9.58
N ALA A 598 11.37 11.65 9.19
CA ALA A 598 11.42 10.19 9.23
C ALA A 598 12.64 9.58 8.54
N PRO A 599 13.06 10.04 7.34
CA PRO A 599 14.26 9.53 6.69
C PRO A 599 15.55 9.66 7.51
N LEU A 600 15.60 10.58 8.49
CA LEU A 600 16.77 10.83 9.32
C LEU A 600 16.85 9.91 10.55
N PHE A 601 15.72 9.45 11.08
CA PHE A 601 15.68 8.67 12.33
C PHE A 601 15.33 7.17 12.16
N VAL A 602 14.87 6.72 10.99
CA VAL A 602 14.55 5.29 10.76
C VAL A 602 15.80 4.39 10.67
N GLY A 603 16.98 4.98 10.51
CA GLY A 603 18.26 4.27 10.37
C GLY A 603 18.47 3.61 9.01
N GLN A 604 19.34 2.60 8.98
CA GLN A 604 19.75 1.89 7.75
C GLN A 604 19.09 0.51 7.61
N PHE A 605 19.11 -0.01 6.37
CA PHE A 605 18.38 -1.18 5.93
C PHE A 605 19.31 -2.17 5.22
N ASP A 606 19.01 -3.47 5.37
CA ASP A 606 19.72 -4.54 4.70
C ASP A 606 19.40 -4.57 3.19
N LEU A 607 18.13 -4.31 2.88
CA LEU A 607 17.59 -4.29 1.52
C LEU A 607 16.85 -2.97 1.27
N VAL A 608 17.04 -2.42 0.08
CA VAL A 608 16.17 -1.36 -0.45
C VAL A 608 15.52 -1.87 -1.73
N VAL A 609 14.20 -1.75 -1.82
CA VAL A 609 13.37 -2.22 -2.93
C VAL A 609 12.51 -1.10 -3.46
N GLY A 610 11.99 -1.21 -4.68
CA GLY A 610 11.06 -0.19 -5.18
C GLY A 610 11.00 -0.07 -6.69
N ASN A 611 10.02 0.71 -7.12
CA ASN A 611 9.91 1.23 -8.48
C ASN A 611 10.04 2.76 -8.42
N PRO A 612 11.28 3.30 -8.35
CA PRO A 612 11.49 4.74 -8.24
C PRO A 612 10.91 5.49 -9.46
N PRO A 613 10.55 6.79 -9.34
CA PRO A 613 9.84 7.52 -10.37
C PRO A 613 10.64 7.70 -11.67
N TRP A 614 10.01 7.41 -12.81
CA TRP A 614 10.59 7.57 -14.15
C TRP A 614 10.22 8.93 -14.75
N VAL A 615 10.55 9.99 -14.02
CA VAL A 615 10.28 11.37 -14.42
C VAL A 615 11.58 12.01 -14.87
N ASN A 616 11.61 12.56 -16.07
CA ASN A 616 12.75 13.33 -16.55
C ASN A 616 12.89 14.60 -15.70
N TRP A 617 14.10 14.93 -15.29
CA TRP A 617 14.41 16.15 -14.55
C TRP A 617 13.77 17.42 -15.13
N GLU A 618 13.67 17.56 -16.46
CA GLU A 618 13.09 18.76 -17.08
C GLU A 618 11.58 18.92 -16.83
N SER A 619 10.88 17.83 -16.52
CA SER A 619 9.46 17.80 -16.19
C SER A 619 9.18 18.15 -14.72
N LEU A 620 10.21 18.20 -13.88
CA LEU A 620 10.07 18.53 -12.46
C LEU A 620 9.80 20.02 -12.25
N ALA A 621 9.07 20.34 -11.18
CA ALA A 621 8.82 21.71 -10.77
C ALA A 621 10.13 22.51 -10.62
N PRO A 622 10.18 23.79 -11.06
CA PRO A 622 11.37 24.64 -10.93
C PRO A 622 11.97 24.65 -9.51
N GLU A 623 11.12 24.70 -8.50
CA GLU A 623 11.49 24.72 -7.08
C GLU A 623 12.17 23.41 -6.69
N TYR A 624 11.62 22.28 -7.11
CA TYR A 624 12.21 20.97 -6.81
C TYR A 624 13.52 20.73 -7.54
N ARG A 625 13.64 21.21 -8.79
CA ARG A 625 14.92 21.20 -9.52
C ARG A 625 16.00 21.97 -8.78
N LYS A 626 15.65 23.10 -8.16
CA LYS A 626 16.57 23.90 -7.35
C LYS A 626 16.97 23.17 -6.07
N VAL A 627 16.02 22.59 -5.36
CA VAL A 627 16.28 21.85 -4.10
C VAL A 627 17.11 20.59 -4.36
N SER A 628 16.83 19.84 -5.42
CA SER A 628 17.56 18.61 -5.73
C SER A 628 18.91 18.83 -6.44
N ALA A 629 19.20 20.02 -6.96
CA ALA A 629 20.38 20.30 -7.80
C ALA A 629 21.72 19.93 -7.16
N GLU A 630 21.86 20.16 -5.85
CA GLU A 630 23.08 19.80 -5.15
C GLU A 630 23.19 18.29 -4.93
N ALA A 631 22.09 17.56 -4.80
CA ALA A 631 22.11 16.09 -4.72
C ALA A 631 22.63 15.51 -6.04
N TRP A 632 22.14 16.01 -7.17
CA TRP A 632 22.68 15.67 -8.49
C TRP A 632 24.19 15.94 -8.59
N SER A 633 24.65 17.05 -8.03
CA SER A 633 26.07 17.46 -8.08
C SER A 633 26.94 16.63 -7.13
N HIS A 634 26.49 16.39 -5.91
CA HIS A 634 27.15 15.62 -4.86
C HIS A 634 27.42 14.18 -5.32
N TYR A 635 26.42 13.54 -5.94
CA TYR A 635 26.54 12.22 -6.52
C TYR A 635 27.22 12.21 -7.90
N ARG A 636 27.69 13.36 -8.42
CA ARG A 636 28.33 13.50 -9.74
C ARG A 636 27.45 12.96 -10.88
N LEU A 637 26.14 13.12 -10.77
CA LEU A 637 25.15 12.64 -11.73
C LEU A 637 24.89 13.64 -12.87
N VAL A 638 25.51 14.81 -12.80
CA VAL A 638 25.48 15.86 -13.81
C VAL A 638 26.90 16.32 -14.11
N GLY A 639 27.18 16.70 -15.36
CA GLY A 639 28.51 17.14 -15.75
C GLY A 639 28.80 17.05 -17.25
N PRO A 640 30.01 17.43 -17.69
CA PRO A 640 30.41 17.35 -19.09
C PRO A 640 30.60 15.89 -19.55
N LEU A 641 30.21 15.61 -20.79
CA LEU A 641 30.46 14.32 -21.46
C LEU A 641 31.84 14.33 -22.16
N PRO A 642 32.53 13.17 -22.26
CA PRO A 642 33.81 13.10 -22.96
C PRO A 642 33.69 13.52 -24.43
N GLY A 643 34.65 14.31 -24.92
CA GLY A 643 34.74 14.69 -26.33
C GLY A 643 33.68 15.69 -26.84
N LYS A 644 32.65 16.01 -26.05
CA LYS A 644 31.57 16.94 -26.45
C LYS A 644 31.46 18.13 -25.48
N ARG A 645 32.49 18.98 -25.39
CA ARG A 645 32.54 20.18 -24.52
C ARG A 645 31.35 21.15 -24.70
N ARG A 646 30.63 21.10 -25.84
CA ARG A 646 29.41 21.90 -26.12
C ARG A 646 28.09 21.14 -25.88
N GLN A 647 28.11 19.82 -25.71
CA GLN A 647 26.94 19.04 -25.27
C GLN A 647 27.17 18.61 -23.82
N GLN A 648 26.77 19.46 -22.87
CA GLN A 648 26.60 19.03 -21.49
C GLN A 648 25.49 17.97 -21.47
N SER A 649 25.67 16.84 -20.76
CA SER A 649 24.50 16.11 -20.29
C SER A 649 23.86 16.98 -19.23
N LYS A 650 22.99 17.89 -19.67
CA LYS A 650 22.14 18.63 -18.75
C LYS A 650 21.31 17.59 -18.00
N ALA A 651 21.08 17.80 -16.71
CA ALA A 651 20.13 17.01 -15.91
C ALA A 651 18.81 16.78 -16.65
N ALA A 652 18.42 17.72 -17.52
CA ALA A 652 17.28 17.68 -18.45
C ALA A 652 17.12 16.45 -19.37
N LYS A 653 18.02 15.46 -19.36
CA LYS A 653 17.84 14.18 -20.09
C LYS A 653 18.02 12.95 -19.20
N THR A 654 17.94 13.11 -17.89
CA THR A 654 18.13 12.04 -16.91
C THR A 654 16.90 11.90 -16.03
N ASP A 655 16.54 10.66 -15.71
CA ASP A 655 15.36 10.35 -14.90
C ASP A 655 15.68 10.40 -13.40
N VAL A 656 14.73 10.86 -12.57
CA VAL A 656 14.88 10.97 -11.11
C VAL A 656 15.24 9.63 -10.45
N CYS A 657 14.83 8.50 -11.03
CA CYS A 657 15.23 7.18 -10.55
C CYS A 657 16.76 6.98 -10.45
N ILE A 658 17.54 7.68 -11.29
CA ILE A 658 19.01 7.69 -11.22
C ILE A 658 19.47 8.28 -9.89
N LEU A 659 18.98 9.49 -9.55
CA LEU A 659 19.33 10.16 -8.30
C LEU A 659 18.88 9.33 -7.09
N MET A 660 17.64 8.83 -7.11
CA MET A 660 17.10 8.03 -6.02
C MET A 660 17.90 6.73 -5.79
N THR A 661 18.43 6.10 -6.86
CA THR A 661 19.31 4.92 -6.73
C THR A 661 20.57 5.24 -5.92
N TYR A 662 21.21 6.38 -6.18
CA TYR A 662 22.43 6.78 -5.49
C TYR A 662 22.15 7.23 -4.05
N VAL A 663 21.10 8.04 -3.85
CA VAL A 663 20.68 8.47 -2.50
C VAL A 663 20.34 7.26 -1.64
N ALA A 664 19.56 6.32 -2.18
CA ALA A 664 19.15 5.15 -1.41
C ALA A 664 20.32 4.24 -1.04
N ALA A 665 21.28 4.08 -1.96
CA ALA A 665 22.50 3.32 -1.69
C ALA A 665 23.37 3.96 -0.62
N ASP A 666 23.48 5.29 -0.61
CA ASP A 666 24.38 6.02 0.26
C ASP A 666 23.77 6.29 1.65
N LYS A 667 22.52 6.74 1.71
CA LYS A 667 21.86 7.12 2.98
C LYS A 667 21.27 5.93 3.71
N TYR A 668 20.51 5.09 3.00
CA TYR A 668 19.64 4.09 3.65
C TYR A 668 20.24 2.69 3.71
N LEU A 669 21.18 2.32 2.85
CA LEU A 669 21.69 0.95 2.80
C LEU A 669 22.84 0.72 3.78
N VAL A 670 22.84 -0.37 4.54
CA VAL A 670 24.02 -0.80 5.32
C VAL A 670 25.17 -1.20 4.39
N GLU A 671 26.41 -1.18 4.89
CA GLU A 671 27.56 -1.67 4.14
C GLU A 671 27.36 -3.16 3.77
N GLY A 672 27.54 -3.51 2.48
CA GLY A 672 27.26 -4.86 1.98
C GLY A 672 25.78 -5.17 1.71
N GLY A 673 24.86 -4.27 2.07
CA GLY A 673 23.44 -4.36 1.74
C GLY A 673 23.18 -4.25 0.23
N ARG A 674 21.94 -4.55 -0.18
CA ARG A 674 21.57 -4.64 -1.61
C ARG A 674 20.34 -3.80 -1.97
N ILE A 675 20.36 -3.25 -3.18
CA ILE A 675 19.21 -2.58 -3.79
C ILE A 675 18.63 -3.45 -4.89
N GLY A 676 17.32 -3.59 -4.95
CA GLY A 676 16.61 -4.14 -6.10
C GLY A 676 15.58 -3.14 -6.61
N PHE A 677 15.86 -2.50 -7.75
CA PHE A 677 14.97 -1.49 -8.33
C PHE A 677 14.47 -1.89 -9.71
N VAL A 678 13.21 -1.54 -9.98
CA VAL A 678 12.65 -1.52 -11.33
C VAL A 678 13.09 -0.22 -12.01
N LEU A 679 13.86 -0.32 -13.08
CA LEU A 679 14.51 0.81 -13.74
C LEU A 679 14.28 0.81 -15.26
N PRO A 680 14.34 1.98 -15.91
CA PRO A 680 14.37 2.05 -17.36
C PRO A 680 15.61 1.34 -17.90
N ARG A 681 15.42 0.35 -18.77
CA ARG A 681 16.52 -0.43 -19.38
C ARG A 681 17.53 0.46 -20.13
N THR A 682 17.07 1.59 -20.65
CA THR A 682 17.85 2.57 -21.42
C THR A 682 18.99 3.22 -20.63
N ILE A 683 18.94 3.23 -19.30
CA ILE A 683 20.04 3.78 -18.47
C ILE A 683 21.34 2.98 -18.62
N PHE A 684 21.27 1.71 -19.04
CA PHE A 684 22.45 0.88 -19.30
C PHE A 684 22.98 1.03 -20.74
N GLN A 685 22.16 1.50 -21.68
CA GLN A 685 22.47 1.44 -23.12
C GLN A 685 22.55 2.80 -23.81
N SER A 686 22.04 3.88 -23.20
CA SER A 686 22.08 5.21 -23.79
C SER A 686 23.48 5.84 -23.65
N GLU A 687 23.96 6.49 -24.72
CA GLU A 687 25.25 7.20 -24.74
C GLU A 687 25.26 8.36 -23.73
N THR A 688 24.16 9.11 -23.66
CA THR A 688 24.08 10.35 -22.87
C THR A 688 23.28 10.17 -21.57
N GLY A 689 22.05 9.69 -21.65
CA GLY A 689 21.10 9.63 -20.50
C GLY A 689 21.56 8.73 -19.36
N GLY A 690 22.37 7.71 -19.65
CA GLY A 690 22.90 6.78 -18.63
C GLY A 690 24.38 6.96 -18.31
N TRP A 691 25.07 7.95 -18.89
CA TRP A 691 26.52 8.10 -18.74
C TRP A 691 26.94 8.22 -17.27
N HIS A 692 26.41 9.23 -16.57
CA HIS A 692 26.78 9.46 -15.16
C HIS A 692 26.19 8.39 -14.22
N PHE A 693 25.07 7.77 -14.59
CA PHE A 693 24.52 6.65 -13.83
C PHE A 693 25.49 5.46 -13.78
N ARG A 694 26.19 5.17 -14.88
CA ARG A 694 27.11 4.02 -14.99
C ARG A 694 28.49 4.23 -14.36
N GLN A 695 28.68 5.28 -13.56
CA GLN A 695 29.91 5.44 -12.77
C GLN A 695 30.01 4.41 -11.64
N PHE A 696 28.86 3.98 -11.07
CA PHE A 696 28.75 2.96 -10.03
C PHE A 696 29.66 3.22 -8.81
N GLU A 697 29.79 4.49 -8.43
CA GLU A 697 30.63 4.96 -7.34
C GLU A 697 29.90 6.04 -6.54
N LEU A 698 29.68 5.77 -5.26
CA LEU A 698 29.12 6.68 -4.28
C LEU A 698 30.18 7.73 -3.85
N PRO A 699 29.79 8.79 -3.12
CA PRO A 699 30.72 9.73 -2.53
C PRO A 699 31.80 9.01 -1.70
N SER A 700 32.96 9.63 -1.53
CA SER A 700 34.17 9.04 -0.90
C SER A 700 34.80 7.84 -1.63
N GLY A 701 34.39 7.53 -2.87
CA GLY A 701 34.96 6.45 -3.68
C GLY A 701 34.42 5.06 -3.33
N ARG A 702 33.35 4.99 -2.53
CA ARG A 702 32.71 3.72 -2.16
C ARG A 702 32.00 3.14 -3.39
N PRO A 703 32.25 1.88 -3.78
CA PRO A 703 31.67 1.33 -5.00
C PRO A 703 30.22 0.86 -4.81
N LEU A 704 29.42 0.92 -5.88
CA LEU A 704 28.04 0.44 -5.98
C LEU A 704 27.92 -0.58 -7.12
N GLY A 705 28.19 -1.85 -6.82
CA GLY A 705 28.41 -2.87 -7.83
C GLY A 705 27.11 -3.47 -8.35
N VAL A 706 26.94 -3.47 -9.68
CA VAL A 706 25.81 -4.17 -10.33
C VAL A 706 26.03 -5.69 -10.26
N GLN A 707 25.06 -6.42 -9.72
CA GLN A 707 25.13 -7.86 -9.51
C GLN A 707 24.47 -8.64 -10.65
N VAL A 708 23.27 -8.22 -11.06
CA VAL A 708 22.48 -8.85 -12.12
C VAL A 708 21.45 -7.87 -12.66
N VAL A 709 21.13 -8.00 -13.94
CA VAL A 709 19.98 -7.31 -14.56
C VAL A 709 19.01 -8.34 -15.14
N GLN A 710 17.76 -8.26 -14.71
CA GLN A 710 16.64 -9.02 -15.27
C GLN A 710 15.94 -8.12 -16.30
N ASP A 711 16.15 -8.42 -17.58
CA ASP A 711 15.55 -7.71 -18.71
C ASP A 711 14.15 -8.27 -18.98
N ILE A 712 13.17 -7.62 -18.37
CA ILE A 712 11.75 -7.96 -18.43
C ILE A 712 11.00 -7.18 -19.52
N ASP A 713 11.69 -6.31 -20.26
CA ASP A 713 11.08 -5.50 -21.33
C ASP A 713 10.29 -6.34 -22.36
N PRO A 714 10.75 -7.53 -22.80
CA PRO A 714 9.99 -8.30 -23.77
C PRO A 714 8.64 -8.81 -23.24
N LEU A 715 8.45 -8.89 -21.92
CA LEU A 715 7.19 -9.23 -21.28
C LEU A 715 6.21 -8.04 -21.22
N LYS A 716 6.72 -6.81 -21.40
CA LYS A 716 5.96 -5.55 -21.32
C LYS A 716 5.12 -5.45 -20.01
N PRO A 717 5.76 -5.52 -18.83
CA PRO A 717 5.07 -5.49 -17.52
C PRO A 717 4.11 -4.31 -17.34
N PHE A 718 4.46 -3.15 -17.90
CA PHE A 718 3.71 -1.90 -17.78
C PHE A 718 2.86 -1.61 -19.03
N ARG A 719 2.54 -2.62 -19.85
CA ARG A 719 1.74 -2.43 -21.06
C ARG A 719 0.41 -1.76 -20.73
N GLY A 720 0.06 -0.72 -21.49
CA GLY A 720 -1.15 0.06 -21.23
C GLY A 720 -0.98 1.12 -20.13
N GLN A 721 0.16 1.15 -19.43
CA GLN A 721 0.49 2.18 -18.45
C GLN A 721 1.66 3.03 -18.97
N ALA A 722 2.78 2.41 -19.36
CA ALA A 722 3.96 3.09 -19.90
C ALA A 722 4.45 2.45 -21.21
N THR A 723 5.17 3.24 -22.03
CA THR A 723 5.84 2.77 -23.26
C THR A 723 7.34 2.49 -23.06
N ASN A 724 7.88 2.85 -21.89
CA ASN A 724 9.31 2.73 -21.57
C ASN A 724 9.76 1.28 -21.44
N THR A 725 11.01 1.02 -21.84
CA THR A 725 11.62 -0.30 -21.67
C THR A 725 12.06 -0.51 -20.23
N SER A 726 11.78 -1.67 -19.65
CA SER A 726 11.95 -1.92 -18.21
C SER A 726 12.90 -3.08 -17.89
N CYS A 727 13.58 -2.99 -16.75
CA CYS A 727 14.40 -4.05 -16.18
C CYS A 727 14.35 -4.01 -14.66
N VAL A 728 14.68 -5.13 -14.00
CA VAL A 728 15.01 -5.16 -12.57
C VAL A 728 16.53 -5.24 -12.44
N ALA A 729 17.14 -4.31 -11.73
CA ALA A 729 18.58 -4.28 -11.53
C ALA A 729 18.93 -4.41 -10.04
N ILE A 730 19.90 -5.28 -9.74
CA ILE A 730 20.38 -5.50 -8.38
C ILE A 730 21.75 -4.85 -8.21
N PHE A 731 21.89 -4.06 -7.15
CA PHE A 731 23.14 -3.38 -6.77
C PHE A 731 23.57 -3.82 -5.37
N LYS A 732 24.89 -3.78 -5.12
CA LYS A 732 25.47 -4.05 -3.80
C LYS A 732 26.40 -2.92 -3.39
N ARG A 733 26.15 -2.31 -2.23
CA ARG A 733 27.03 -1.27 -1.66
C ARG A 733 28.34 -1.90 -1.18
N GLY A 734 29.45 -1.25 -1.49
CA GLY A 734 30.79 -1.70 -1.09
C GLY A 734 31.43 -2.72 -2.04
N ALA A 735 30.71 -3.17 -3.06
CA ALA A 735 31.24 -4.08 -4.08
C ALA A 735 31.49 -3.33 -5.40
N LYS A 736 32.60 -3.62 -6.09
CA LYS A 736 32.81 -3.14 -7.47
C LYS A 736 32.02 -4.01 -8.46
N THR A 737 31.55 -3.41 -9.55
CA THR A 737 30.92 -4.17 -10.64
C THR A 737 31.94 -5.10 -11.29
N ALA A 738 31.66 -6.40 -11.30
CA ALA A 738 32.46 -7.40 -12.00
C ALA A 738 31.89 -7.60 -13.41
N TYR A 739 32.68 -7.24 -14.44
CA TYR A 739 32.29 -7.42 -15.82
C TYR A 739 32.80 -8.75 -16.42
N PRO A 740 32.02 -9.40 -17.30
CA PRO A 740 30.66 -9.00 -17.70
C PRO A 740 29.61 -9.31 -16.61
N VAL A 741 28.60 -8.45 -16.51
CA VAL A 741 27.47 -8.59 -15.58
C VAL A 741 26.45 -9.59 -16.15
N PRO A 742 25.89 -10.50 -15.35
CA PRO A 742 24.77 -11.34 -15.76
C PRO A 742 23.57 -10.53 -16.24
N TRP A 743 23.09 -10.82 -17.46
CA TRP A 743 21.93 -10.20 -18.07
C TRP A 743 20.92 -11.27 -18.48
N HIS A 744 19.82 -11.38 -17.75
CA HIS A 744 18.81 -12.42 -17.98
C HIS A 744 17.63 -11.82 -18.73
N GLN A 745 17.49 -12.16 -20.01
CA GLN A 745 16.40 -11.65 -20.84
C GLN A 745 15.20 -12.61 -20.84
N TRP A 746 14.08 -12.13 -20.30
CA TRP A 746 12.83 -12.87 -20.24
C TRP A 746 12.08 -12.70 -21.55
N ARG A 747 11.61 -13.80 -22.15
CA ARG A 747 10.83 -13.77 -23.38
C ARG A 747 9.59 -14.64 -23.25
N PRO A 748 8.42 -14.16 -23.68
CA PRO A 748 7.22 -14.98 -23.63
C PRO A 748 7.36 -16.17 -24.60
N VAL A 749 6.90 -17.35 -24.18
CA VAL A 749 6.86 -18.56 -25.05
C VAL A 749 5.84 -18.37 -26.19
N LYS A 750 4.77 -17.59 -25.97
CA LYS A 750 3.74 -17.26 -26.96
C LYS A 750 3.59 -15.75 -27.10
N ALA A 751 3.37 -15.25 -28.33
CA ALA A 751 3.30 -13.82 -28.66
C ALA A 751 2.17 -13.03 -27.96
N ARG A 752 1.15 -13.73 -27.42
CA ARG A 752 0.10 -13.16 -26.57
C ARG A 752 0.10 -13.89 -25.22
N GLN A 753 0.77 -13.33 -24.23
CA GLN A 753 0.52 -13.68 -22.83
C GLN A 753 -0.75 -12.94 -22.36
N ARG A 754 -1.62 -13.64 -21.65
CA ARG A 754 -2.61 -13.00 -20.77
C ARG A 754 -1.85 -12.21 -19.69
N SER A 755 -2.49 -11.24 -19.07
CA SER A 755 -1.96 -10.57 -17.86
C SER A 755 -1.66 -11.67 -16.83
N ALA A 756 -0.40 -12.04 -16.67
CA ALA A 756 0.00 -13.04 -15.68
C ALA A 756 0.02 -12.36 -14.32
N ILE A 757 -0.46 -13.08 -13.31
CA ILE A 757 -0.79 -12.48 -12.02
C ILE A 757 0.21 -12.94 -10.95
N SER A 758 0.93 -14.05 -11.20
CA SER A 758 2.02 -14.52 -10.35
C SER A 758 3.36 -14.66 -11.08
N LEU A 759 4.46 -14.66 -10.31
CA LEU A 759 5.79 -14.93 -10.83
C LEU A 759 5.91 -16.35 -11.39
N THR A 760 5.32 -17.35 -10.74
CA THR A 760 5.36 -18.74 -11.19
C THR A 760 4.71 -18.93 -12.57
N GLU A 761 3.59 -18.25 -12.83
CA GLU A 761 2.97 -18.25 -14.16
C GLU A 761 3.89 -17.61 -15.22
N ILE A 762 4.55 -16.49 -14.88
CA ILE A 762 5.53 -15.84 -15.76
C ILE A 762 6.68 -16.80 -16.06
N GLU A 763 7.23 -17.48 -15.06
CA GLU A 763 8.32 -18.44 -15.22
C GLU A 763 7.94 -19.62 -16.13
N GLN A 764 6.75 -20.20 -15.92
CA GLN A 764 6.25 -21.32 -16.73
C GLN A 764 5.94 -20.92 -18.17
N SER A 765 5.54 -19.67 -18.39
CA SER A 765 5.14 -19.15 -19.70
C SER A 765 6.22 -18.33 -20.41
N SER A 766 7.43 -18.28 -19.84
CA SER A 766 8.57 -17.54 -20.39
C SER A 766 9.81 -18.41 -20.55
N THR A 767 10.69 -18.01 -21.46
CA THR A 767 12.06 -18.51 -21.56
C THR A 767 13.01 -17.44 -21.08
N ILE A 768 14.03 -17.84 -20.31
CA ILE A 768 15.07 -16.93 -19.83
C ILE A 768 16.34 -17.16 -20.64
N ARG A 769 16.70 -16.19 -21.48
CA ARG A 769 17.97 -16.21 -22.20
C ARG A 769 19.07 -15.65 -21.31
N LYS A 770 20.01 -16.51 -20.90
CA LYS A 770 21.19 -16.13 -20.12
C LYS A 770 22.21 -15.42 -21.02
N LEU A 771 22.31 -14.10 -20.87
CA LEU A 771 23.24 -13.22 -21.56
C LEU A 771 24.21 -12.58 -20.56
N LEU A 772 25.15 -11.82 -21.10
CA LEU A 772 26.17 -11.09 -20.40
C LEU A 772 26.17 -9.64 -20.92
N ALA A 773 26.46 -8.68 -20.04
CA ALA A 773 26.54 -7.27 -20.38
C ALA A 773 27.87 -6.65 -19.91
N GLU A 774 28.49 -5.84 -20.77
CA GLU A 774 29.71 -5.10 -20.44
C GLU A 774 29.82 -3.78 -21.20
N PRO A 775 30.57 -2.77 -20.70
CA PRO A 775 30.74 -1.49 -21.38
C PRO A 775 31.42 -1.66 -22.73
N ILE A 776 30.97 -0.96 -23.76
CA ILE A 776 31.59 -0.99 -25.10
C ILE A 776 33.08 -0.63 -25.04
N SER A 777 33.48 0.31 -24.20
CA SER A 777 34.87 0.70 -24.00
C SER A 777 35.45 0.14 -22.70
N LYS A 778 36.59 -0.55 -22.78
CA LYS A 778 37.34 -1.01 -21.59
C LYS A 778 38.01 0.14 -20.82
N VAL A 779 38.27 1.25 -21.49
CA VAL A 779 38.95 2.43 -20.91
C VAL A 779 37.93 3.40 -20.33
N GLN A 780 36.68 3.36 -20.80
CA GLN A 780 35.57 4.19 -20.32
C GLN A 780 34.43 3.29 -19.80
N PRO A 781 34.48 2.89 -18.52
CA PRO A 781 33.45 2.03 -17.91
C PRO A 781 32.02 2.60 -17.97
N GLN A 782 31.88 3.93 -18.10
CA GLN A 782 30.58 4.60 -18.27
C GLN A 782 30.00 4.50 -19.69
N SER A 783 30.75 3.96 -20.66
CA SER A 783 30.24 3.76 -22.02
C SER A 783 29.00 2.85 -22.02
N PRO A 784 28.12 2.95 -23.04
CA PRO A 784 26.96 2.08 -23.16
C PRO A 784 27.33 0.61 -23.08
N TRP A 785 26.44 -0.21 -22.53
CA TRP A 785 26.65 -1.64 -22.43
C TRP A 785 26.26 -2.37 -23.73
N ILE A 786 27.14 -3.25 -24.19
CA ILE A 786 26.81 -4.31 -25.15
C ILE A 786 26.32 -5.53 -24.42
N ILE A 787 25.35 -6.23 -25.02
CA ILE A 787 24.65 -7.35 -24.41
C ILE A 787 24.66 -8.51 -25.39
N GLY A 788 25.15 -9.68 -24.96
CA GLY A 788 25.29 -10.82 -25.84
C GLY A 788 25.64 -12.10 -25.11
N THR A 789 25.76 -13.19 -25.87
CA THR A 789 26.37 -14.40 -25.35
C THR A 789 27.87 -14.18 -25.16
N LYS A 790 28.54 -15.04 -24.39
CA LYS A 790 30.01 -14.99 -24.24
C LYS A 790 30.74 -14.95 -25.60
N ILE A 791 30.25 -15.72 -26.58
CA ILE A 791 30.80 -15.77 -27.94
C ILE A 791 30.55 -14.44 -28.66
N THR A 792 29.32 -13.91 -28.60
CA THR A 792 28.96 -12.64 -29.23
C THR A 792 29.80 -11.49 -28.70
N LEU A 793 29.99 -11.41 -27.37
CA LEU A 793 30.81 -10.36 -26.76
C LEU A 793 32.28 -10.50 -27.17
N ALA A 794 32.81 -11.72 -27.23
CA ALA A 794 34.19 -11.95 -27.69
C ALA A 794 34.40 -11.50 -29.15
N LEU A 795 33.41 -11.72 -30.03
CA LEU A 795 33.46 -11.28 -31.43
C LEU A 795 33.38 -9.75 -31.56
N LEU A 796 32.55 -9.08 -30.77
CA LEU A 796 32.43 -7.61 -30.76
C LEU A 796 33.67 -6.91 -30.18
N ARG A 797 34.62 -7.66 -29.62
CA ARG A 797 35.86 -7.17 -29.02
C ARG A 797 37.09 -7.32 -29.91
N GLN A 798 36.98 -8.11 -30.98
CA GLN A 798 37.97 -8.17 -32.05
C GLN A 798 37.77 -6.96 -32.97
#